data_AF-A0A1V5HER5-F1
#
_entry.id   AF-A0A1V5HER5-F1
#
_cell.length_a   1.000
_cell.length_b   1.000
_cell.length_c   1.000
_cell.angle_alpha   90.00
_cell.angle_beta   90.00
_cell.angle_gamma   90.00
#
_symmetry.space_group_name_H-M   'P 1'
#
loop_
_entity.id
_entity.type
_entity.pdbx_description
1 polymer ?
#
loop_
_entity_poly.entity_id
_entity_poly.type
_entity_poly.pdbx_seq_one_letter_code
_entity_poly.pdbx_strand_id
1 'polypeptide(L)'
;MKLSASHRIVIADDAPAPVRTAANELRSHLRAVAGGDLPVVPASVPGDGSEILVGDSPRLRALAPELAAPGLREEEHVLRTAGHRLILTGGGRRGTLYAVFSFLREHLGCRWFTPDCAVVPRRQAIELPPLDERRAPAYEYRHFILTGVDDPAWAARNGYNGYDSPDDPAWGGHVAHWHYGHSLHALCPAERYFAGHPEYFDSTSRRKRVVDDYVNLCFTNDDVVRIVVDNMRRAMADSAARRQAGARLTPPTVFYLAQNDGGTPCACPACRKIIAAEGARSAALIHFCNRVVEAMGDEFPDFRMMTIAYRFSRRPPRRLRPHPKLIVQLCTIECCQAHPYATCDDPDDARFREDLAGWRALTGNLWVWDYMPRLWHPFLTGPGFDAMAANYRWFHENGVRGMFTQTGGERDFKWLNAWLMCQMMRDPYQDWTVRRDEFMGAYYGPAAAPLREFLAAVQDSVVAGGHHLHYKEGTVKPFFSPAVIAAGDRLFADAAAAVRQDPTRAARVREEFMHFLATKLQHACLDSVRHGCSLRHGRYVFARPPPMRREVGLFTSWRDERFAPAGTRGRPDSEGCTLHLESDLVALDNGTLELEFLPRLAGRMVGLRHQPAGHNFMHSAPCTNGQFNPDNGYREEWLTAPAPYEQEGSSSWSRRQGTGAGTAEAGYGASVAAGAPAGGQVFETGGKFMHPLQWERWTRLAVAGGAFHIESMIVNRGTEDVDATVETVLPLDLGPVAEVTVGGAAGEASARSATLTAVEAEKGLRIVNRRRGLGLAWRAAGEIIREVRLEVDASAGRLTLRIRTRPEILTPGAGRRFCQFMEVLT
;
A
#
# COMPACT_ATOMS: atom_id res chain seq x y z
N MET A 1 -39.95 31.00 -0.53
CA MET A 1 -39.54 31.81 -1.70
C MET A 1 -39.65 30.96 -2.96
N LYS A 2 -40.24 31.48 -4.05
CA LYS A 2 -40.34 30.75 -5.33
C LYS A 2 -39.30 31.29 -6.31
N LEU A 3 -38.41 30.42 -6.81
CA LEU A 3 -37.51 30.79 -7.90
C LEU A 3 -38.28 30.80 -9.22
N SER A 4 -38.04 31.83 -10.03
CA SER A 4 -38.75 32.11 -11.28
C SER A 4 -37.77 32.59 -12.34
N ALA A 5 -38.22 32.66 -13.60
CA ALA A 5 -37.44 33.20 -14.71
C ALA A 5 -37.08 34.69 -14.58
N SER A 6 -37.71 35.42 -13.63
CA SER A 6 -37.35 36.81 -13.32
C SER A 6 -36.13 36.92 -12.39
N HIS A 7 -35.66 35.81 -11.81
CA HIS A 7 -34.43 35.84 -11.02
C HIS A 7 -33.20 35.95 -11.91
N ARG A 8 -32.15 36.55 -11.34
CA ARG A 8 -30.80 36.61 -11.94
C ARG A 8 -29.76 36.15 -10.93
N ILE A 9 -28.71 35.53 -11.43
CA ILE A 9 -27.54 35.15 -10.64
C ILE A 9 -26.58 36.33 -10.65
N VAL A 10 -26.22 36.83 -9.48
CA VAL A 10 -25.38 38.02 -9.32
C VAL A 10 -24.06 37.63 -8.66
N ILE A 11 -22.96 38.04 -9.28
CA ILE A 11 -21.59 37.87 -8.78
C ILE A 11 -20.88 39.22 -8.75
N ALA A 12 -19.78 39.34 -7.99
CA ALA A 12 -18.92 40.52 -8.07
C ALA A 12 -18.37 40.74 -9.49
N ASP A 13 -18.17 42.00 -9.87
CA ASP A 13 -17.59 42.38 -11.17
C ASP A 13 -16.20 41.75 -11.40
N ASP A 14 -15.40 41.65 -10.34
CA ASP A 14 -14.07 41.06 -10.29
C ASP A 14 -14.05 39.64 -9.67
N ALA A 15 -15.22 38.95 -9.65
CA ALA A 15 -15.37 37.66 -8.99
C ALA A 15 -14.26 36.67 -9.37
N PRO A 16 -13.62 35.97 -8.42
CA PRO A 16 -12.54 35.04 -8.74
C PRO A 16 -13.05 33.82 -9.53
N ALA A 17 -12.13 33.08 -10.16
CA ALA A 17 -12.49 31.95 -11.05
C ALA A 17 -13.43 30.92 -10.38
N PRO A 18 -13.21 30.47 -9.13
CA PRO A 18 -14.15 29.60 -8.41
C PRO A 18 -15.59 30.13 -8.34
N VAL A 19 -15.77 31.44 -8.13
CA VAL A 19 -17.10 32.06 -8.00
C VAL A 19 -17.81 32.10 -9.36
N ARG A 20 -17.08 32.39 -10.44
CA ARG A 20 -17.62 32.30 -11.80
C ARG A 20 -18.02 30.86 -12.15
N THR A 21 -17.20 29.87 -11.80
CA THR A 21 -17.53 28.45 -11.97
C THR A 21 -18.79 28.09 -11.17
N ALA A 22 -18.87 28.49 -9.90
CA ALA A 22 -20.04 28.24 -9.05
C ALA A 22 -21.33 28.84 -9.65
N ALA A 23 -21.29 30.08 -10.13
CA ALA A 23 -22.44 30.72 -10.77
C ALA A 23 -22.88 30.00 -12.06
N ASN A 24 -21.93 29.54 -12.88
CA ASN A 24 -22.22 28.79 -14.10
C ASN A 24 -22.77 27.39 -13.80
N GLU A 25 -22.23 26.70 -12.80
CA GLU A 25 -22.77 25.43 -12.32
C GLU A 25 -24.20 25.60 -11.83
N LEU A 26 -24.46 26.64 -11.02
CA LEU A 26 -25.80 26.96 -10.55
C LEU A 26 -26.77 27.20 -11.71
N ARG A 27 -26.41 28.05 -12.67
CA ARG A 27 -27.22 28.32 -13.87
C ARG A 27 -27.55 27.03 -14.63
N SER A 28 -26.52 26.22 -14.91
CA SER A 28 -26.64 24.97 -15.66
C SER A 28 -27.60 23.99 -14.98
N HIS A 29 -27.46 23.81 -13.66
CA HIS A 29 -28.31 22.90 -12.91
C HIS A 29 -29.73 23.44 -12.71
N LEU A 30 -29.93 24.74 -12.49
CA LEU A 30 -31.27 25.34 -12.42
C LEU A 30 -32.02 25.17 -13.74
N ARG A 31 -31.33 25.33 -14.88
CA ARG A 31 -31.88 25.06 -16.20
C ARG A 31 -32.24 23.59 -16.39
N ALA A 32 -31.39 22.67 -15.95
CA ALA A 32 -31.68 21.24 -16.04
C ALA A 32 -32.85 20.80 -15.14
N VAL A 33 -32.98 21.43 -13.96
CA VAL A 33 -34.03 21.11 -12.98
C VAL A 33 -35.39 21.68 -13.40
N ALA A 34 -35.46 22.95 -13.80
CA ALA A 34 -36.72 23.68 -14.00
C ALA A 34 -36.91 24.30 -15.40
N GLY A 35 -35.96 24.12 -16.33
CA GLY A 35 -36.05 24.57 -17.72
C GLY A 35 -35.72 26.05 -17.98
N GLY A 36 -35.65 26.89 -16.94
CA GLY A 36 -35.34 28.32 -17.07
C GLY A 36 -33.83 28.62 -17.09
N ASP A 37 -33.40 29.50 -18.00
CA ASP A 37 -32.00 29.96 -18.09
C ASP A 37 -31.84 31.33 -17.42
N LEU A 38 -31.34 31.35 -16.18
CA LEU A 38 -31.16 32.58 -15.43
C LEU A 38 -29.86 33.29 -15.87
N PRO A 39 -29.90 34.59 -16.18
CA PRO A 39 -28.69 35.31 -16.56
C PRO A 39 -27.73 35.43 -15.37
N VAL A 40 -26.42 35.29 -15.64
CA VAL A 40 -25.36 35.65 -14.70
C VAL A 40 -24.94 37.08 -15.00
N VAL A 41 -25.08 37.99 -14.04
CA VAL A 41 -24.80 39.42 -14.20
C VAL A 41 -23.84 39.94 -13.12
N PRO A 42 -23.03 40.97 -13.42
CA PRO A 42 -22.18 41.59 -12.42
C PRO A 42 -22.99 42.43 -11.42
N ALA A 43 -22.45 42.59 -10.22
CA ALA A 43 -23.08 43.32 -9.11
C ALA A 43 -23.26 44.83 -9.39
N SER A 44 -22.62 45.38 -10.41
CA SER A 44 -22.86 46.74 -10.91
C SER A 44 -24.22 46.94 -11.61
N VAL A 45 -24.84 45.89 -12.19
CA VAL A 45 -26.08 46.01 -12.98
C VAL A 45 -27.32 46.17 -12.08
N PRO A 46 -28.00 47.33 -12.00
CA PRO A 46 -29.01 47.66 -10.98
C PRO A 46 -30.03 46.54 -10.69
N GLY A 47 -30.27 46.28 -9.39
CA GLY A 47 -31.18 45.25 -8.89
C GLY A 47 -32.66 45.58 -9.11
N ASP A 48 -33.50 44.55 -9.18
CA ASP A 48 -34.97 44.61 -9.30
C ASP A 48 -35.66 43.81 -8.18
N GLY A 49 -34.88 43.34 -7.20
CA GLY A 49 -35.35 42.68 -5.99
C GLY A 49 -35.34 41.14 -6.02
N SER A 50 -35.33 40.50 -7.20
CA SER A 50 -35.32 39.03 -7.34
C SER A 50 -33.94 38.52 -7.78
N GLU A 51 -33.12 38.12 -6.82
CA GLU A 51 -31.69 37.88 -7.07
C GLU A 51 -31.17 36.63 -6.37
N ILE A 52 -30.20 35.95 -6.99
CA ILE A 52 -29.39 34.91 -6.35
C ILE A 52 -27.97 35.46 -6.24
N LEU A 53 -27.56 35.88 -5.04
CA LEU A 53 -26.22 36.41 -4.79
C LEU A 53 -25.25 35.23 -4.59
N VAL A 54 -24.24 35.13 -5.46
CA VAL A 54 -23.24 34.05 -5.42
C VAL A 54 -21.86 34.62 -5.09
N GLY A 55 -21.34 34.23 -3.93
CA GLY A 55 -20.07 34.71 -3.40
C GLY A 55 -20.11 36.13 -2.83
N ASP A 56 -18.95 36.58 -2.34
CA ASP A 56 -18.80 37.94 -1.82
C ASP A 56 -18.91 38.98 -2.94
N SER A 57 -19.65 40.06 -2.67
CA SER A 57 -19.90 41.16 -3.60
C SER A 57 -20.33 42.42 -2.84
N PRO A 58 -20.22 43.62 -3.45
CA PRO A 58 -20.73 44.86 -2.84
C PRO A 58 -22.21 44.78 -2.43
N ARG A 59 -23.04 44.05 -3.19
CA ARG A 59 -24.46 43.83 -2.85
C ARG A 59 -24.64 42.97 -1.62
N LEU A 60 -23.88 41.88 -1.53
CA LEU A 60 -23.92 41.03 -0.35
C LEU A 60 -23.50 41.84 0.88
N ARG A 61 -22.40 42.60 0.78
CA ARG A 61 -21.88 43.45 1.89
C ARG A 61 -22.89 44.49 2.36
N ALA A 62 -23.67 45.08 1.46
CA ALA A 62 -24.72 46.03 1.82
C ALA A 62 -25.95 45.36 2.48
N LEU A 63 -26.27 44.14 2.08
CA LEU A 63 -27.45 43.40 2.54
C LEU A 63 -27.21 42.63 3.84
N ALA A 64 -26.05 41.99 3.97
CA ALA A 64 -25.68 41.08 5.05
C ALA A 64 -24.14 41.12 5.25
N PRO A 65 -23.59 42.21 5.82
CA PRO A 65 -22.14 42.40 5.97
C PRO A 65 -21.45 41.30 6.79
N GLU A 66 -22.17 40.64 7.70
CA GLU A 66 -21.68 39.52 8.50
C GLU A 66 -21.40 38.25 7.68
N LEU A 67 -21.93 38.17 6.46
CA LEU A 67 -21.73 37.06 5.52
C LEU A 67 -20.67 37.35 4.45
N ALA A 68 -20.10 38.55 4.46
CA ALA A 68 -19.02 38.93 3.56
C ALA A 68 -17.66 38.43 4.05
N ALA A 69 -16.70 38.25 3.13
CA ALA A 69 -15.34 37.95 3.51
C ALA A 69 -14.73 39.17 4.25
N PRO A 70 -13.93 38.98 5.32
CA PRO A 70 -13.36 37.72 5.81
C PRO A 70 -14.17 37.01 6.92
N GLY A 71 -15.47 37.31 7.09
CA GLY A 71 -16.29 36.79 8.21
C GLY A 71 -16.55 35.27 8.22
N LEU A 72 -16.08 34.53 7.21
CA LEU A 72 -16.25 33.09 7.05
C LEU A 72 -14.89 32.38 6.97
N ARG A 73 -14.76 31.24 7.67
CA ARG A 73 -13.54 30.39 7.62
C ARG A 73 -13.40 29.70 6.26
N GLU A 74 -12.23 29.13 5.98
CA GLU A 74 -12.01 28.31 4.78
C GLU A 74 -13.10 27.22 4.66
N GLU A 75 -13.75 27.12 3.49
CA GLU A 75 -14.81 26.15 3.16
C GLU A 75 -16.11 26.24 3.99
N GLU A 76 -16.18 27.14 4.96
CA GLU A 76 -17.42 27.52 5.61
C GLU A 76 -18.32 28.26 4.60
N HIS A 77 -19.60 27.89 4.54
CA HIS A 77 -20.52 28.39 3.54
C HIS A 77 -21.92 28.59 4.11
N VAL A 78 -22.67 29.48 3.47
CA VAL A 78 -23.96 29.95 3.91
C VAL A 78 -24.98 29.89 2.79
N LEU A 79 -26.16 29.35 3.11
CA LEU A 79 -27.36 29.35 2.28
C LEU A 79 -28.42 30.13 3.05
N ARG A 80 -28.81 31.31 2.56
CA ARG A 80 -29.79 32.16 3.25
C ARG A 80 -30.81 32.76 2.30
N THR A 81 -32.08 32.74 2.67
CA THR A 81 -33.13 33.50 1.97
C THR A 81 -33.35 34.85 2.66
N ALA A 82 -33.46 35.92 1.87
CA ALA A 82 -33.76 37.27 2.36
C ALA A 82 -34.78 37.96 1.44
N GLY A 83 -36.07 37.85 1.77
CA GLY A 83 -37.17 38.30 0.91
C GLY A 83 -37.22 37.51 -0.40
N HIS A 84 -37.04 38.19 -1.54
CA HIS A 84 -36.94 37.57 -2.87
C HIS A 84 -35.50 37.27 -3.28
N ARG A 85 -34.56 37.22 -2.32
CA ARG A 85 -33.16 36.91 -2.57
C ARG A 85 -32.75 35.57 -1.98
N LEU A 86 -31.90 34.86 -2.71
CA LEU A 86 -31.15 33.71 -2.21
C LEU A 86 -29.67 34.09 -2.15
N ILE A 87 -29.02 33.84 -1.03
CA ILE A 87 -27.60 34.12 -0.80
C ILE A 87 -26.88 32.78 -0.71
N LEU A 88 -25.88 32.59 -1.57
CA LEU A 88 -24.99 31.42 -1.62
C LEU A 88 -23.55 31.92 -1.57
N THR A 89 -22.95 31.97 -0.38
CA THR A 89 -21.62 32.54 -0.17
C THR A 89 -20.77 31.64 0.72
N GLY A 90 -19.45 31.79 0.69
CA GLY A 90 -18.56 31.03 1.55
C GLY A 90 -17.14 31.55 1.56
N GLY A 91 -16.39 31.18 2.59
CA GLY A 91 -15.00 31.61 2.82
C GLY A 91 -13.97 30.78 2.04
N GLY A 92 -12.79 31.37 1.88
CA GLY A 92 -11.67 30.71 1.22
C GLY A 92 -11.84 30.51 -0.28
N ARG A 93 -11.12 29.53 -0.84
CA ARG A 93 -11.12 29.27 -2.30
C ARG A 93 -12.33 28.47 -2.75
N ARG A 94 -12.88 27.62 -1.86
CA ARG A 94 -13.91 26.63 -2.18
C ARG A 94 -15.27 26.89 -1.52
N GLY A 95 -15.36 27.77 -0.53
CA GLY A 95 -16.61 28.00 0.22
C GLY A 95 -17.81 28.37 -0.66
N THR A 96 -17.64 29.28 -1.64
CA THR A 96 -18.74 29.64 -2.55
C THR A 96 -19.15 28.49 -3.48
N LEU A 97 -18.20 27.69 -3.98
CA LEU A 97 -18.51 26.47 -4.72
C LEU A 97 -19.34 25.51 -3.87
N TYR A 98 -18.95 25.31 -2.62
CA TYR A 98 -19.64 24.43 -1.69
C TYR A 98 -21.01 24.97 -1.28
N ALA A 99 -21.19 26.29 -1.20
CA ALA A 99 -22.52 26.90 -1.02
C ALA A 99 -23.48 26.48 -2.15
N VAL A 100 -23.03 26.59 -3.41
CA VAL A 100 -23.80 26.17 -4.58
C VAL A 100 -24.03 24.67 -4.58
N PHE A 101 -23.01 23.84 -4.38
CA PHE A 101 -23.17 22.39 -4.41
C PHE A 101 -24.03 21.85 -3.26
N SER A 102 -23.92 22.43 -2.05
CA SER A 102 -24.83 22.13 -0.94
C SER A 102 -26.27 22.51 -1.28
N PHE A 103 -26.49 23.67 -1.92
CA PHE A 103 -27.84 24.06 -2.34
C PHE A 103 -28.44 23.08 -3.35
N LEU A 104 -27.68 22.76 -4.41
CA LEU A 104 -28.08 21.82 -5.44
C LEU A 104 -28.34 20.41 -4.87
N ARG A 105 -27.49 19.95 -3.94
CA ARG A 105 -27.59 18.62 -3.33
C ARG A 105 -28.74 18.52 -2.34
N GLU A 106 -28.80 19.41 -1.35
CA GLU A 106 -29.70 19.27 -0.21
C GLU A 106 -31.11 19.82 -0.49
N HIS A 107 -31.26 20.84 -1.36
CA HIS A 107 -32.58 21.41 -1.66
C HIS A 107 -33.13 21.01 -3.03
N LEU A 108 -32.27 20.78 -4.03
CA LEU A 108 -32.72 20.37 -5.37
C LEU A 108 -32.59 18.87 -5.64
N GLY A 109 -31.84 18.15 -4.80
CA GLY A 109 -31.68 16.69 -4.91
C GLY A 109 -30.66 16.26 -5.96
N CYS A 110 -29.77 17.14 -6.41
CA CYS A 110 -28.71 16.77 -7.34
C CYS A 110 -27.69 15.82 -6.68
N ARG A 111 -27.18 14.85 -7.43
CA ARG A 111 -26.13 13.91 -7.03
C ARG A 111 -25.14 13.70 -8.16
N TRP A 112 -23.86 13.56 -7.82
CA TRP A 112 -22.78 13.28 -8.76
C TRP A 112 -21.99 12.07 -8.26
N PHE A 113 -22.37 10.87 -8.71
CA PHE A 113 -21.78 9.61 -8.26
C PHE A 113 -20.43 9.36 -8.91
N THR A 114 -20.34 9.59 -10.22
CA THR A 114 -19.13 9.53 -11.05
C THR A 114 -19.17 10.65 -12.09
N PRO A 115 -18.09 10.94 -12.84
CA PRO A 115 -18.12 11.95 -13.90
C PRO A 115 -19.22 11.71 -14.96
N ASP A 116 -19.53 10.45 -15.23
CA ASP A 116 -20.55 10.00 -16.20
C ASP A 116 -21.89 9.57 -15.57
N CYS A 117 -22.01 9.60 -14.23
CA CYS A 117 -23.23 9.20 -13.52
C CYS A 117 -23.65 10.27 -12.50
N ALA A 118 -24.67 11.04 -12.88
CA ALA A 118 -25.29 12.04 -12.03
C ALA A 118 -26.82 11.91 -12.07
N VAL A 119 -27.47 12.34 -11.00
CA VAL A 119 -28.92 12.50 -10.93
C VAL A 119 -29.22 13.98 -10.76
N VAL A 120 -29.95 14.55 -11.73
CA VAL A 120 -30.44 15.92 -11.70
C VAL A 120 -31.97 15.87 -11.83
N PRO A 121 -32.72 16.04 -10.73
CA PRO A 121 -34.18 15.92 -10.74
C PRO A 121 -34.85 16.98 -11.63
N ARG A 122 -35.92 16.63 -12.34
CA ARG A 122 -36.78 17.60 -13.03
C ARG A 122 -37.94 18.02 -12.14
N ARG A 123 -38.23 19.31 -12.06
CA ARG A 123 -39.31 19.91 -11.27
C ARG A 123 -40.03 20.96 -12.10
N GLN A 124 -41.35 21.08 -11.94
CA GLN A 124 -42.14 22.15 -12.59
C GLN A 124 -41.88 23.52 -11.98
N ALA A 125 -41.55 23.56 -10.69
CA ALA A 125 -41.22 24.78 -9.95
C ALA A 125 -40.17 24.47 -8.87
N ILE A 126 -39.39 25.49 -8.51
CA ILE A 126 -38.47 25.44 -7.37
C ILE A 126 -39.02 26.36 -6.29
N GLU A 127 -39.54 25.74 -5.23
CA GLU A 127 -40.04 26.43 -4.05
C GLU A 127 -39.10 26.12 -2.89
N LEU A 128 -38.55 27.17 -2.30
CA LEU A 128 -37.58 27.11 -1.22
C LEU A 128 -38.26 27.49 0.10
N PRO A 129 -38.08 26.71 1.18
CA PRO A 129 -38.42 27.20 2.51
C PRO A 129 -37.52 28.39 2.88
N PRO A 130 -37.85 29.16 3.93
CA PRO A 130 -36.89 30.08 4.52
C PRO A 130 -35.61 29.32 4.90
N LEU A 131 -34.45 29.79 4.42
CA LEU A 131 -33.15 29.24 4.72
C LEU A 131 -32.35 30.22 5.57
N ASP A 132 -31.68 29.69 6.58
CA ASP A 132 -30.61 30.36 7.32
C ASP A 132 -29.60 29.30 7.78
N GLU A 133 -28.89 28.73 6.82
CA GLU A 133 -27.99 27.61 7.04
C GLU A 133 -26.54 28.07 6.93
N ARG A 134 -25.73 27.78 7.96
CA ARG A 134 -24.28 27.94 7.95
C ARG A 134 -23.65 26.57 8.14
N ARG A 135 -22.80 26.16 7.21
CA ARG A 135 -22.27 24.80 7.10
C ARG A 135 -20.76 24.83 6.88
N ALA A 136 -20.10 23.76 7.27
CA ALA A 136 -18.71 23.46 6.93
C ALA A 136 -18.56 21.94 6.78
N PRO A 137 -17.63 21.45 5.93
CA PRO A 137 -17.27 20.04 5.93
C PRO A 137 -16.75 19.61 7.31
N ALA A 138 -17.02 18.37 7.71
CA ALA A 138 -16.56 17.81 8.97
C ALA A 138 -15.03 17.76 9.08
N TYR A 139 -14.36 17.46 7.96
CA TYR A 139 -12.90 17.41 7.87
C TYR A 139 -12.39 18.50 6.93
N GLU A 140 -11.35 19.26 7.30
CA GLU A 140 -10.73 20.31 6.48
C GLU A 140 -9.83 19.76 5.36
N TYR A 141 -9.28 18.56 5.58
CA TYR A 141 -8.47 17.80 4.62
C TYR A 141 -9.14 16.46 4.35
N ARG A 142 -9.38 16.13 3.08
CA ARG A 142 -10.20 14.99 2.67
C ARG A 142 -9.53 14.28 1.50
N HIS A 143 -8.71 13.28 1.82
CA HIS A 143 -7.82 12.62 0.86
C HIS A 143 -8.00 11.10 0.85
N PHE A 144 -7.96 10.51 -0.34
CA PHE A 144 -7.78 9.08 -0.57
C PHE A 144 -6.98 8.87 -1.85
N ILE A 145 -6.44 7.68 -2.07
CA ILE A 145 -5.61 7.37 -3.26
C ILE A 145 -6.37 6.37 -4.15
N LEU A 146 -7.00 6.82 -5.22
CA LEU A 146 -7.62 5.93 -6.22
C LEU A 146 -7.26 6.38 -7.63
N THR A 147 -6.88 5.44 -8.49
CA THR A 147 -6.49 5.70 -9.89
C THR A 147 -7.70 6.04 -10.74
N GLY A 148 -7.54 7.06 -11.59
CA GLY A 148 -8.59 7.53 -12.51
C GLY A 148 -9.71 8.32 -11.82
N VAL A 149 -9.47 8.87 -10.63
CA VAL A 149 -10.37 9.80 -9.94
C VAL A 149 -9.80 11.22 -10.05
N ASP A 150 -9.72 11.72 -11.28
CA ASP A 150 -8.97 12.92 -11.67
C ASP A 150 -9.85 14.00 -12.36
N ASP A 151 -11.18 13.89 -12.28
CA ASP A 151 -12.09 14.90 -12.80
C ASP A 151 -12.28 16.06 -11.79
N PRO A 152 -11.84 17.30 -12.11
CA PRO A 152 -11.88 18.43 -11.18
C PRO A 152 -13.31 18.84 -10.81
N ALA A 153 -14.27 18.68 -11.73
CA ALA A 153 -15.66 19.02 -11.48
C ALA A 153 -16.29 18.05 -10.46
N TRP A 154 -16.10 16.75 -10.65
CA TRP A 154 -16.55 15.70 -9.74
C TRP A 154 -15.91 15.85 -8.37
N ALA A 155 -14.60 16.13 -8.31
CA ALA A 155 -13.88 16.36 -7.06
C ALA A 155 -14.50 17.52 -6.27
N ALA A 156 -14.69 18.68 -6.92
CA ALA A 156 -15.28 19.86 -6.27
C ALA A 156 -16.75 19.63 -5.86
N ARG A 157 -17.57 18.99 -6.71
CA ARG A 157 -18.99 18.68 -6.41
C ARG A 157 -19.15 17.76 -5.20
N ASN A 158 -18.23 16.82 -5.02
CA ASN A 158 -18.25 15.87 -3.90
C ASN A 158 -17.38 16.30 -2.71
N GLY A 159 -16.67 17.43 -2.82
CA GLY A 159 -15.85 17.98 -1.75
C GLY A 159 -14.49 17.30 -1.58
N TYR A 160 -14.01 16.52 -2.55
CA TYR A 160 -12.65 15.97 -2.55
C TYR A 160 -11.64 17.13 -2.69
N ASN A 161 -10.69 17.24 -1.75
CA ASN A 161 -9.72 18.33 -1.73
C ASN A 161 -8.30 17.89 -1.32
N GLY A 162 -8.05 16.59 -1.28
CA GLY A 162 -6.78 15.99 -0.87
C GLY A 162 -5.64 16.21 -1.86
N TYR A 163 -4.43 15.83 -1.48
CA TYR A 163 -3.21 16.05 -2.27
C TYR A 163 -3.29 15.51 -3.72
N ASP A 164 -3.87 14.33 -3.92
CA ASP A 164 -4.03 13.74 -5.27
C ASP A 164 -5.29 14.21 -6.01
N SER A 165 -6.02 15.19 -5.46
CA SER A 165 -7.14 15.81 -6.17
C SER A 165 -6.63 16.69 -7.31
N PRO A 166 -7.36 16.77 -8.43
CA PRO A 166 -7.01 17.67 -9.54
C PRO A 166 -6.74 19.10 -9.09
N ASP A 167 -5.61 19.66 -9.53
CA ASP A 167 -5.21 21.02 -9.20
C ASP A 167 -5.73 22.03 -10.24
N ASP A 168 -7.04 22.28 -10.21
CA ASP A 168 -7.66 23.30 -11.05
C ASP A 168 -8.16 24.50 -10.22
N PRO A 169 -7.53 25.69 -10.33
CA PRO A 169 -7.97 26.89 -9.64
C PRO A 169 -9.39 27.33 -9.94
N ALA A 170 -9.96 26.98 -11.10
CA ALA A 170 -11.36 27.28 -11.43
C ALA A 170 -12.35 26.45 -10.61
N TRP A 171 -11.92 25.28 -10.11
CA TRP A 171 -12.68 24.41 -9.21
C TRP A 171 -12.23 24.53 -7.75
N GLY A 172 -11.39 25.51 -7.45
CA GLY A 172 -10.91 25.84 -6.11
C GLY A 172 -9.65 25.08 -5.66
N GLY A 173 -9.04 24.29 -6.56
CA GLY A 173 -7.81 23.53 -6.31
C GLY A 173 -7.91 22.56 -5.14
N HIS A 174 -6.77 22.08 -4.65
CA HIS A 174 -6.69 21.15 -3.53
C HIS A 174 -5.94 21.74 -2.32
N VAL A 175 -5.72 20.94 -1.28
CA VAL A 175 -4.81 21.26 -0.17
C VAL A 175 -3.43 20.73 -0.53
N ALA A 176 -2.62 21.61 -1.12
CA ALA A 176 -1.30 21.24 -1.61
C ALA A 176 -0.30 21.03 -0.48
N HIS A 177 0.58 20.04 -0.65
CA HIS A 177 1.64 19.70 0.29
C HIS A 177 3.02 19.94 -0.32
N TRP A 178 3.98 20.34 0.49
CA TRP A 178 5.39 20.19 0.14
C TRP A 178 5.91 18.86 0.69
N HIS A 179 6.40 18.03 -0.23
CA HIS A 179 6.69 16.62 0.00
C HIS A 179 5.42 15.82 0.37
N TYR A 180 5.55 14.49 0.33
CA TYR A 180 4.50 13.58 0.74
C TYR A 180 5.07 12.50 1.67
N GLY A 181 4.46 12.28 2.83
CA GLY A 181 4.91 11.26 3.79
C GLY A 181 6.25 11.58 4.45
N HIS A 182 7.20 10.64 4.36
CA HIS A 182 8.52 10.71 5.00
C HIS A 182 9.41 11.76 4.33
N SER A 183 9.80 12.83 5.02
CA SER A 183 10.44 14.00 4.38
C SER A 183 11.83 14.35 4.90
N LEU A 184 12.30 13.73 5.99
CA LEU A 184 13.58 14.10 6.59
C LEU A 184 14.79 13.73 5.73
N HIS A 185 14.70 12.69 4.89
CA HIS A 185 15.75 12.39 3.91
C HIS A 185 15.93 13.53 2.90
N ALA A 186 14.85 14.15 2.41
CA ALA A 186 14.93 15.30 1.51
C ALA A 186 15.51 16.55 2.19
N LEU A 187 15.23 16.74 3.48
CA LEU A 187 15.68 17.90 4.26
C LEU A 187 17.10 17.76 4.81
N CYS A 188 17.58 16.55 5.06
CA CYS A 188 18.94 16.27 5.53
C CYS A 188 19.41 14.90 4.99
N PRO A 189 19.77 14.81 3.70
CA PRO A 189 20.06 13.54 3.03
C PRO A 189 21.31 12.85 3.59
N ALA A 190 21.21 11.54 3.82
CA ALA A 190 22.29 10.73 4.36
C ALA A 190 23.49 10.67 3.40
N GLU A 191 23.22 10.59 2.11
CA GLU A 191 24.19 10.56 1.02
C GLU A 191 25.12 11.76 1.04
N ARG A 192 24.61 12.91 1.51
CA ARG A 192 25.37 14.16 1.58
C ARG A 192 26.15 14.30 2.88
N TYR A 193 25.54 13.97 4.02
CA TYR A 193 26.10 14.35 5.33
C TYR A 193 26.72 13.18 6.11
N PHE A 194 26.34 11.92 5.85
CA PHE A 194 26.69 10.81 6.73
C PHE A 194 28.19 10.54 6.82
N ALA A 195 28.94 10.70 5.72
CA ALA A 195 30.37 10.44 5.68
C ALA A 195 31.19 11.39 6.57
N GLY A 196 30.84 12.68 6.59
CA GLY A 196 31.51 13.70 7.40
C GLY A 196 30.88 13.94 8.77
N HIS A 197 29.57 13.68 8.88
CA HIS A 197 28.75 13.97 10.06
C HIS A 197 27.84 12.80 10.43
N PRO A 198 28.39 11.62 10.76
CA PRO A 198 27.57 10.48 11.18
C PRO A 198 26.68 10.83 12.39
N GLU A 199 27.11 11.73 13.27
CA GLU A 199 26.36 12.23 14.44
C GLU A 199 25.04 12.94 14.13
N TYR A 200 24.78 13.30 12.88
CA TYR A 200 23.49 13.84 12.44
C TYR A 200 22.40 12.78 12.37
N PHE A 201 22.78 11.50 12.33
CA PHE A 201 21.87 10.39 12.09
C PHE A 201 21.65 9.54 13.35
N ASP A 202 20.58 8.75 13.31
CA ASP A 202 20.21 7.90 14.43
C ASP A 202 21.33 6.92 14.79
N SER A 203 21.36 6.52 16.07
CA SER A 203 22.43 5.66 16.59
C SER A 203 22.51 4.28 15.95
N THR A 204 21.39 3.75 15.43
CA THR A 204 21.34 2.43 14.80
C THR A 204 22.02 2.50 13.44
N SER A 205 21.65 3.48 12.61
CA SER A 205 22.22 3.70 11.29
C SER A 205 23.70 4.05 11.38
N ARG A 206 24.12 4.87 12.36
CA ARG A 206 25.54 5.11 12.67
C ARG A 206 26.34 3.84 12.92
N ARG A 207 25.82 2.94 13.76
CA ARG A 207 26.50 1.68 14.10
C ARG A 207 26.59 0.74 12.89
N LYS A 208 25.54 0.69 12.08
CA LYS A 208 25.46 -0.16 10.90
C LYS A 208 26.08 0.46 9.64
N ARG A 209 26.47 1.73 9.69
CA ARG A 209 26.95 2.53 8.53
C ARG A 209 25.99 2.47 7.33
N VAL A 210 24.69 2.55 7.61
CA VAL A 210 23.63 2.56 6.58
C VAL A 210 23.48 3.99 6.05
N VAL A 211 23.36 4.11 4.72
CA VAL A 211 23.15 5.37 4.00
C VAL A 211 22.05 5.10 2.96
N ASP A 212 20.81 5.35 3.36
CA ASP A 212 19.62 5.26 2.52
C ASP A 212 18.51 6.18 3.06
N ASP A 213 17.39 6.25 2.34
CA ASP A 213 16.23 7.07 2.69
C ASP A 213 15.47 6.59 3.95
N TYR A 214 15.79 5.40 4.49
CA TYR A 214 15.19 4.88 5.73
C TYR A 214 15.90 5.38 6.98
N VAL A 215 17.13 5.88 6.84
CA VAL A 215 17.93 6.40 7.95
C VAL A 215 17.20 7.58 8.62
N ASN A 216 17.01 7.52 9.93
CA ASN A 216 16.41 8.61 10.68
C ASN A 216 17.47 9.59 11.19
N LEU A 217 17.05 10.81 11.52
CA LEU A 217 17.92 11.86 12.05
C LEU A 217 18.08 11.75 13.58
N CYS A 218 19.14 12.35 14.09
CA CYS A 218 19.29 12.65 15.52
C CYS A 218 18.48 13.90 15.88
N PHE A 219 17.29 13.71 16.45
CA PHE A 219 16.34 14.77 16.81
C PHE A 219 16.79 15.76 17.91
N THR A 220 18.00 15.61 18.44
CA THR A 220 18.57 16.52 19.46
C THR A 220 19.85 17.23 18.99
N ASN A 221 20.31 16.97 17.76
CA ASN A 221 21.49 17.61 17.22
C ASN A 221 21.15 19.02 16.68
N ASP A 222 21.85 20.05 17.16
CA ASP A 222 21.57 21.45 16.81
C ASP A 222 21.92 21.79 15.36
N ASP A 223 22.96 21.17 14.79
CA ASP A 223 23.33 21.36 13.39
C ASP A 223 22.27 20.76 12.46
N VAL A 224 21.67 19.63 12.85
CA VAL A 224 20.54 19.03 12.11
C VAL A 224 19.34 19.96 12.10
N VAL A 225 18.98 20.56 13.24
CA VAL A 225 17.90 21.55 13.31
C VAL A 225 18.19 22.72 12.37
N ARG A 226 19.41 23.27 12.39
CA ARG A 226 19.82 24.36 11.49
C ARG A 226 19.70 23.97 10.01
N ILE A 227 20.24 22.81 9.62
CA ILE A 227 20.19 22.31 8.24
C ILE A 227 18.74 22.17 7.76
N VAL A 228 17.89 21.57 8.59
CA VAL A 228 16.48 21.35 8.26
C VAL A 228 15.71 22.66 8.15
N VAL A 229 15.94 23.61 9.06
CA VAL A 229 15.35 24.96 8.98
C VAL A 229 15.77 25.66 7.69
N ASP A 230 17.06 25.65 7.34
CA ASP A 230 17.55 26.32 6.12
C ASP A 230 16.99 25.68 4.84
N ASN A 231 16.89 24.35 4.79
CA ASN A 231 16.31 23.64 3.65
C ASN A 231 14.80 23.83 3.55
N MET A 232 14.10 23.91 4.68
CA MET A 232 12.67 24.23 4.70
C MET A 232 12.41 25.66 4.24
N ARG A 233 13.22 26.64 4.69
CA ARG A 233 13.15 28.02 4.18
C ARG A 233 13.35 28.09 2.66
N ARG A 234 14.34 27.36 2.13
CA ARG A 234 14.57 27.24 0.68
C ARG A 234 13.36 26.64 -0.03
N ALA A 235 12.81 25.55 0.47
CA ALA A 235 11.62 24.92 -0.09
C ALA A 235 10.40 25.87 -0.14
N MET A 236 10.17 26.64 0.93
CA MET A 236 9.09 27.63 1.00
C MET A 236 9.33 28.80 0.04
N ALA A 237 10.56 29.34 -0.02
CA ALA A 237 10.92 30.42 -0.92
C ALA A 237 10.78 30.02 -2.40
N ASP A 238 11.28 28.84 -2.78
CA ASP A 238 11.15 28.29 -4.13
C ASP A 238 9.68 28.13 -4.52
N SER A 239 8.86 27.67 -3.58
CA SER A 239 7.42 27.55 -3.79
C SER A 239 6.74 28.91 -4.04
N ALA A 240 7.07 29.92 -3.23
CA ALA A 240 6.57 31.29 -3.40
C ALA A 240 7.03 31.90 -4.73
N ALA A 241 8.28 31.66 -5.14
CA ALA A 241 8.82 32.15 -6.41
C ALA A 241 8.12 31.51 -7.63
N ARG A 242 7.87 30.20 -7.60
CA ARG A 242 7.12 29.50 -8.67
C ARG A 242 5.72 30.09 -8.84
N ARG A 243 5.05 30.45 -7.74
CA ARG A 243 3.76 31.15 -7.76
C ARG A 243 3.85 32.52 -8.43
N GLN A 244 4.84 33.33 -8.06
CA GLN A 244 5.04 34.66 -8.67
C GLN A 244 5.36 34.56 -10.17
N ALA A 245 6.06 33.51 -10.59
CA ALA A 245 6.36 33.21 -11.98
C ALA A 245 5.16 32.67 -12.80
N GLY A 246 3.96 32.64 -12.22
CA GLY A 246 2.74 32.24 -12.92
C GLY A 246 2.56 30.72 -13.08
N ALA A 247 3.24 29.90 -12.28
CA ALA A 247 2.94 28.47 -12.21
C ALA A 247 1.45 28.29 -11.83
N ARG A 248 0.75 27.44 -12.59
CA ARG A 248 -0.69 27.19 -12.42
C ARG A 248 -1.03 26.34 -11.18
N LEU A 249 -0.03 25.92 -10.42
CA LEU A 249 -0.20 25.02 -9.28
C LEU A 249 -0.60 25.78 -8.01
N THR A 250 -1.48 25.17 -7.23
CA THR A 250 -1.83 25.65 -5.89
C THR A 250 -0.59 25.57 -5.00
N PRO A 251 -0.18 26.67 -4.36
CA PRO A 251 0.98 26.65 -3.47
C PRO A 251 0.70 25.76 -2.24
N PRO A 252 1.70 24.99 -1.78
CA PRO A 252 1.60 24.17 -0.60
C PRO A 252 1.28 25.03 0.62
N THR A 253 0.31 24.56 1.41
CA THR A 253 -0.07 25.16 2.70
C THR A 253 0.32 24.26 3.87
N VAL A 254 0.70 23.01 3.58
CA VAL A 254 1.19 22.04 4.55
C VAL A 254 2.57 21.55 4.11
N PHE A 255 3.52 21.54 5.02
CA PHE A 255 4.91 21.12 4.77
C PHE A 255 5.23 19.91 5.64
N TYR A 256 5.58 18.78 5.03
CA TYR A 256 5.95 17.60 5.82
C TYR A 256 7.28 17.81 6.53
N LEU A 257 7.28 17.55 7.83
CA LEU A 257 8.42 17.45 8.72
C LEU A 257 8.29 16.12 9.48
N ALA A 258 8.46 15.03 8.76
CA ALA A 258 8.13 13.69 9.24
C ALA A 258 9.33 12.76 9.16
N GLN A 259 9.52 11.99 10.25
CA GLN A 259 10.50 10.91 10.36
C GLN A 259 10.53 10.02 9.11
N ASN A 260 11.68 9.43 8.79
CA ASN A 260 11.80 8.45 7.72
C ASN A 260 11.24 7.08 8.16
N ASP A 261 10.93 6.19 7.22
CA ASP A 261 10.22 4.92 7.49
C ASP A 261 11.07 3.88 8.25
N GLY A 262 12.31 4.24 8.64
CA GLY A 262 13.15 3.47 9.54
C GLY A 262 12.50 3.17 10.89
N GLY A 263 12.73 1.96 11.40
CA GLY A 263 11.98 1.40 12.53
C GLY A 263 12.39 1.83 13.93
N THR A 264 13.42 2.68 14.11
CA THR A 264 13.92 3.00 15.47
C THR A 264 14.28 4.48 15.65
N PRO A 265 13.88 5.10 16.78
CA PRO A 265 14.34 6.44 17.12
C PRO A 265 15.83 6.43 17.49
N CYS A 266 16.49 7.58 17.39
CA CYS A 266 17.86 7.75 17.86
C CYS A 266 17.98 7.46 19.37
N ALA A 267 18.98 6.66 19.75
CA ALA A 267 19.23 6.24 21.12
C ALA A 267 20.44 6.96 21.76
N CYS A 268 20.78 8.16 21.31
CA CYS A 268 21.81 8.97 21.97
C CYS A 268 21.36 9.41 23.39
N PRO A 269 22.29 9.77 24.30
CA PRO A 269 21.93 10.17 25.67
C PRO A 269 20.89 11.30 25.75
N ALA A 270 20.99 12.30 24.87
CA ALA A 270 20.06 13.43 24.82
C ALA A 270 18.64 13.00 24.41
N CYS A 271 18.49 12.23 23.33
CA CYS A 271 17.18 11.68 22.92
C CYS A 271 16.59 10.77 24.00
N ARG A 272 17.41 9.90 24.61
CA ARG A 272 16.96 9.00 25.70
C ARG A 272 16.42 9.78 26.90
N LYS A 273 17.06 10.89 27.27
CA LYS A 273 16.61 11.76 28.37
C LYS A 273 15.20 12.30 28.12
N ILE A 274 14.93 12.81 26.91
CA ILE A 274 13.61 13.32 26.53
C ILE A 274 12.56 12.20 26.55
N ILE A 275 12.88 11.07 25.91
CA ILE A 275 11.98 9.91 25.84
C ILE A 275 11.65 9.38 27.24
N ALA A 276 12.63 9.30 28.14
CA ALA A 276 12.41 8.84 29.52
C ALA A 276 11.55 9.81 30.33
N ALA A 277 11.74 11.13 30.18
CA ALA A 277 10.97 12.13 30.90
C ALA A 277 9.47 12.17 30.48
N GLU A 278 9.22 11.94 29.20
CA GLU A 278 7.88 11.96 28.60
C GLU A 278 7.22 10.58 28.52
N GLY A 279 7.97 9.50 28.69
CA GLY A 279 7.48 8.12 28.63
C GLY A 279 7.12 7.63 27.22
N ALA A 280 7.42 8.40 26.16
CA ALA A 280 7.10 8.04 24.78
C ALA A 280 8.23 8.38 23.81
N ARG A 281 8.42 7.52 22.81
CA ARG A 281 9.46 7.69 21.78
C ARG A 281 9.18 8.87 20.84
N SER A 282 7.90 9.20 20.62
CA SER A 282 7.45 10.38 19.87
C SER A 282 7.97 11.69 20.46
N ALA A 283 8.27 11.74 21.75
CA ALA A 283 8.71 12.95 22.44
C ALA A 283 9.94 13.59 21.80
N ALA A 284 10.90 12.78 21.33
CA ALA A 284 12.09 13.28 20.66
C ALA A 284 11.74 13.94 19.31
N LEU A 285 10.82 13.34 18.54
CA LEU A 285 10.35 13.90 17.27
C LEU A 285 9.57 15.19 17.49
N ILE A 286 8.63 15.22 18.44
CA ILE A 286 7.86 16.43 18.74
C ILE A 286 8.76 17.55 19.24
N HIS A 287 9.76 17.24 20.07
CA HIS A 287 10.75 18.21 20.50
C HIS A 287 11.51 18.82 19.31
N PHE A 288 11.95 17.97 18.37
CA PHE A 288 12.61 18.41 17.15
C PHE A 288 11.69 19.29 16.28
N CYS A 289 10.47 18.85 16.02
CA CYS A 289 9.52 19.60 15.20
C CYS A 289 9.20 20.96 15.81
N ASN A 290 8.99 21.04 17.14
CA ASN A 290 8.76 22.31 17.81
C ASN A 290 9.94 23.28 17.60
N ARG A 291 11.18 22.80 17.77
CA ARG A 291 12.38 23.62 17.55
C ARG A 291 12.50 24.13 16.12
N VAL A 292 12.16 23.30 15.12
CA VAL A 292 12.18 23.71 13.71
C VAL A 292 11.10 24.78 13.45
N VAL A 293 9.87 24.56 13.93
CA VAL A 293 8.77 25.51 13.76
C VAL A 293 9.07 26.84 14.45
N GLU A 294 9.60 26.82 15.68
CA GLU A 294 10.00 28.00 16.44
C GLU A 294 11.12 28.78 15.75
N ALA A 295 12.13 28.08 15.22
CA ALA A 295 13.27 28.72 14.54
C ALA A 295 12.91 29.39 13.21
N MET A 296 11.79 29.00 12.59
CA MET A 296 11.24 29.67 11.40
C MET A 296 10.41 30.92 11.74
N GLY A 297 10.01 31.09 13.00
CA GLY A 297 9.27 32.26 13.48
C GLY A 297 7.99 32.56 12.70
N ASP A 298 7.79 33.84 12.39
CA ASP A 298 6.65 34.34 11.62
C ASP A 298 7.01 34.73 10.18
N GLU A 299 8.19 34.29 9.68
CA GLU A 299 8.64 34.53 8.31
C GLU A 299 7.61 34.08 7.27
N PHE A 300 6.85 33.03 7.60
CA PHE A 300 5.78 32.49 6.79
C PHE A 300 4.52 32.34 7.69
N PRO A 301 3.56 33.27 7.63
CA PRO A 301 2.40 33.21 8.53
C PRO A 301 1.37 32.14 8.12
N ASP A 302 1.29 31.81 6.83
CA ASP A 302 0.18 31.04 6.23
C ASP A 302 0.46 29.54 6.06
N PHE A 303 1.50 28.99 6.69
CA PHE A 303 1.83 27.55 6.59
C PHE A 303 1.48 26.76 7.85
N ARG A 304 1.32 25.45 7.66
CA ARG A 304 1.36 24.45 8.74
C ARG A 304 2.43 23.43 8.44
N MET A 305 3.08 22.92 9.47
CA MET A 305 3.94 21.75 9.35
C MET A 305 3.17 20.50 9.72
N MET A 306 3.53 19.36 9.14
CA MET A 306 2.92 18.09 9.49
C MET A 306 3.96 17.04 9.82
N THR A 307 3.75 16.34 10.93
CA THR A 307 4.55 15.17 11.30
C THR A 307 3.66 13.95 11.44
N ILE A 308 4.26 12.77 11.40
CA ILE A 308 3.53 11.49 11.42
C ILE A 308 3.75 10.81 12.77
N ALA A 309 2.64 10.49 13.46
CA ALA A 309 2.61 9.63 14.64
C ALA A 309 2.36 8.18 14.17
N TYR A 310 3.46 7.48 13.92
CA TYR A 310 3.50 6.18 13.23
C TYR A 310 4.58 5.27 13.82
N ARG A 311 4.27 3.98 13.98
CA ARG A 311 5.14 2.97 14.59
C ARG A 311 5.75 3.47 15.90
N PHE A 312 7.05 3.74 15.93
CA PHE A 312 7.73 4.18 17.15
C PHE A 312 7.24 5.54 17.66
N SER A 313 6.72 6.42 16.79
CA SER A 313 6.21 7.73 17.18
C SER A 313 4.69 7.77 17.39
N ARG A 314 3.99 6.62 17.32
CA ARG A 314 2.52 6.55 17.43
C ARG A 314 2.02 7.00 18.81
N ARG A 315 2.63 6.52 19.89
CA ARG A 315 2.23 6.84 21.27
C ARG A 315 2.51 8.31 21.61
N PRO A 316 1.56 9.09 22.16
CA PRO A 316 1.79 10.49 22.53
C PRO A 316 2.76 10.64 23.72
N PRO A 317 3.53 11.75 23.81
CA PRO A 317 4.27 12.11 25.02
C PRO A 317 3.32 12.44 26.18
N ARG A 318 3.81 12.46 27.42
CA ARG A 318 2.95 12.67 28.59
C ARG A 318 2.53 14.14 28.76
N ARG A 319 3.42 15.09 28.49
CA ARG A 319 3.21 16.53 28.76
C ARG A 319 3.70 17.44 27.63
N LEU A 320 4.67 16.99 26.84
CA LEU A 320 5.21 17.76 25.72
C LEU A 320 4.12 18.02 24.66
N ARG A 321 3.73 19.29 24.49
CA ARG A 321 2.71 19.69 23.52
C ARG A 321 3.32 19.98 22.14
N PRO A 322 2.72 19.50 21.04
CA PRO A 322 3.02 19.97 19.69
C PRO A 322 2.80 21.49 19.56
N HIS A 323 3.63 22.16 18.78
CA HIS A 323 3.46 23.58 18.45
C HIS A 323 2.09 23.85 17.77
N PRO A 324 1.42 25.00 17.98
CA PRO A 324 0.12 25.31 17.35
C PRO A 324 0.09 25.38 15.82
N LYS A 325 1.25 25.43 15.15
CA LYS A 325 1.39 25.31 13.68
C LYS A 325 1.74 23.89 13.20
N LEU A 326 1.92 22.94 14.13
CA LEU A 326 2.23 21.54 13.83
C LEU A 326 0.95 20.70 13.84
N ILE A 327 0.72 20.01 12.73
CA ILE A 327 -0.27 18.95 12.57
C ILE A 327 0.38 17.64 12.97
N VAL A 328 -0.30 16.87 13.82
CA VAL A 328 0.06 15.48 14.10
C VAL A 328 -0.87 14.61 13.26
N GLN A 329 -0.31 13.83 12.34
CA GLN A 329 -1.06 12.85 11.56
C GLN A 329 -0.89 11.46 12.18
N LEU A 330 -1.94 10.97 12.84
CA LEU A 330 -1.94 9.69 13.56
C LEU A 330 -2.32 8.53 12.62
N CYS A 331 -1.50 7.49 12.56
CA CYS A 331 -1.71 6.35 11.67
C CYS A 331 -2.47 5.19 12.34
N THR A 332 -3.39 4.55 11.61
CA THR A 332 -4.15 3.37 12.06
C THR A 332 -3.55 2.04 11.57
N ILE A 333 -2.29 2.03 11.13
CA ILE A 333 -1.71 0.91 10.36
C ILE A 333 -1.77 -0.43 11.11
N GLU A 334 -1.64 -0.45 12.43
CA GLU A 334 -1.72 -1.67 13.23
C GLU A 334 -3.17 -2.12 13.52
N CYS A 335 -4.16 -1.25 13.34
CA CYS A 335 -5.55 -1.50 13.74
C CYS A 335 -6.27 -2.48 12.82
N CYS A 336 -7.32 -3.08 13.36
CA CYS A 336 -8.28 -3.91 12.66
C CYS A 336 -9.16 -3.06 11.73
N GLN A 337 -9.02 -3.27 10.43
CA GLN A 337 -9.72 -2.56 9.36
C GLN A 337 -11.13 -3.12 9.07
N ALA A 338 -11.48 -4.27 9.65
CA ALA A 338 -12.78 -4.90 9.46
C ALA A 338 -13.87 -4.38 10.40
N HIS A 339 -13.48 -3.90 11.57
CA HIS A 339 -14.38 -3.55 12.66
C HIS A 339 -14.23 -2.08 13.04
N PRO A 340 -15.26 -1.44 13.62
CA PRO A 340 -15.12 -0.08 14.13
C PRO A 340 -14.04 0.02 15.21
N TYR A 341 -13.07 0.90 15.05
CA TYR A 341 -11.95 1.12 15.99
C TYR A 341 -12.42 1.48 17.40
N ALA A 342 -13.60 2.11 17.51
CA ALA A 342 -14.19 2.50 18.79
C ALA A 342 -14.59 1.30 19.66
N THR A 343 -14.96 0.17 19.03
CA THR A 343 -15.57 -0.99 19.71
C THR A 343 -14.85 -2.31 19.46
N CYS A 344 -13.89 -2.34 18.53
CA CYS A 344 -13.10 -3.52 18.23
C CYS A 344 -12.35 -4.00 19.49
N ASP A 345 -12.40 -5.31 19.74
CA ASP A 345 -11.75 -6.01 20.84
C ASP A 345 -10.29 -6.36 20.56
N ASP A 346 -9.78 -6.01 19.37
CA ASP A 346 -8.37 -6.15 19.04
C ASP A 346 -7.47 -5.31 19.99
N PRO A 347 -6.39 -5.88 20.53
CA PRO A 347 -5.47 -5.13 21.40
C PRO A 347 -4.82 -3.92 20.74
N ASP A 348 -4.55 -3.92 19.43
CA ASP A 348 -4.00 -2.77 18.71
C ASP A 348 -4.99 -1.61 18.66
N ASP A 349 -6.28 -1.91 18.46
CA ASP A 349 -7.37 -0.94 18.50
C ASP A 349 -7.56 -0.36 19.90
N ALA A 350 -7.46 -1.18 20.95
CA ALA A 350 -7.48 -0.69 22.34
C ALA A 350 -6.35 0.32 22.60
N ARG A 351 -5.12 -0.01 22.18
CA ARG A 351 -3.98 0.92 22.28
C ARG A 351 -4.18 2.17 21.42
N PHE A 352 -4.80 2.03 20.25
CA PHE A 352 -5.05 3.16 19.37
C PHE A 352 -6.07 4.14 19.97
N ARG A 353 -7.12 3.64 20.63
CA ARG A 353 -8.09 4.48 21.36
C ARG A 353 -7.40 5.31 22.45
N GLU A 354 -6.46 4.70 23.20
CA GLU A 354 -5.65 5.40 24.19
C GLU A 354 -4.75 6.47 23.55
N ASP A 355 -4.08 6.13 22.44
CA ASP A 355 -3.20 7.04 21.72
C ASP A 355 -3.98 8.24 21.16
N LEU A 356 -5.15 8.02 20.57
CA LEU A 356 -6.02 9.09 20.05
C LEU A 356 -6.46 10.03 21.17
N ALA A 357 -6.92 9.48 22.31
CA ALA A 357 -7.30 10.27 23.47
C ALA A 357 -6.12 11.09 24.02
N GLY A 358 -4.94 10.49 24.08
CA GLY A 358 -3.71 11.17 24.52
C GLY A 358 -3.29 12.30 23.59
N TRP A 359 -3.31 12.09 22.27
CA TRP A 359 -3.00 13.15 21.30
C TRP A 359 -4.01 14.30 21.34
N ARG A 360 -5.30 13.99 21.44
CA ARG A 360 -6.38 14.97 21.59
C ARG A 360 -6.18 15.89 22.80
N ALA A 361 -5.68 15.35 23.92
CA ALA A 361 -5.39 16.14 25.12
C ALA A 361 -4.22 17.13 24.94
N LEU A 362 -3.30 16.85 24.01
CA LEU A 362 -2.09 17.64 23.78
C LEU A 362 -2.25 18.72 22.72
N THR A 363 -3.04 18.46 21.66
CA THR A 363 -3.18 19.37 20.51
C THR A 363 -4.59 19.35 19.92
N GLY A 364 -5.03 20.49 19.38
CA GLY A 364 -6.22 20.58 18.54
C GLY A 364 -5.95 20.27 17.05
N ASN A 365 -4.69 20.18 16.63
CA ASN A 365 -4.29 19.98 15.23
C ASN A 365 -4.04 18.50 14.91
N LEU A 366 -5.08 17.68 15.06
CA LEU A 366 -4.99 16.24 14.88
C LEU A 366 -5.60 15.83 13.54
N TRP A 367 -4.81 15.18 12.69
CA TRP A 367 -5.26 14.53 11.47
C TRP A 367 -5.05 13.02 11.60
N VAL A 368 -5.73 12.24 10.76
CA VAL A 368 -5.58 10.78 10.72
C VAL A 368 -5.10 10.34 9.34
N TRP A 369 -4.19 9.37 9.35
CA TRP A 369 -3.85 8.54 8.19
C TRP A 369 -4.45 7.16 8.44
N ASP A 370 -5.61 6.95 7.85
CA ASP A 370 -6.35 5.70 7.87
C ASP A 370 -5.90 4.77 6.73
N TYR A 371 -6.11 3.47 6.88
CA TYR A 371 -5.75 2.47 5.89
C TYR A 371 -7.00 1.71 5.51
N MET A 372 -7.25 1.45 4.23
CA MET A 372 -8.29 0.48 3.91
C MET A 372 -7.79 -0.94 4.16
N PRO A 373 -8.70 -1.88 4.49
CA PRO A 373 -8.36 -3.29 4.47
C PRO A 373 -7.71 -3.66 3.12
N ARG A 374 -6.70 -4.53 3.19
CA ARG A 374 -6.10 -5.20 2.01
C ARG A 374 -5.35 -4.27 1.05
N LEU A 375 -4.71 -3.22 1.59
CA LEU A 375 -3.88 -2.29 0.80
C LEU A 375 -2.86 -2.99 -0.12
N TRP A 376 -2.30 -4.13 0.31
CA TRP A 376 -1.32 -4.91 -0.47
C TRP A 376 -1.96 -5.83 -1.52
N HIS A 377 -3.29 -5.96 -1.52
CA HIS A 377 -4.05 -6.84 -2.40
C HIS A 377 -5.29 -6.10 -2.95
N PRO A 378 -5.08 -5.08 -3.80
CA PRO A 378 -6.13 -4.16 -4.26
C PRO A 378 -7.29 -4.86 -5.00
N PHE A 379 -7.04 -6.05 -5.55
CA PHE A 379 -8.05 -6.84 -6.26
C PHE A 379 -8.93 -7.70 -5.34
N LEU A 380 -8.60 -7.80 -4.05
CA LEU A 380 -9.39 -8.58 -3.11
C LEU A 380 -10.66 -7.85 -2.69
N THR A 381 -11.81 -8.43 -3.07
CA THR A 381 -13.10 -7.98 -2.58
C THR A 381 -13.19 -8.25 -1.08
N GLY A 382 -13.69 -7.29 -0.31
CA GLY A 382 -13.87 -7.54 1.12
C GLY A 382 -14.65 -6.47 1.87
N PRO A 383 -14.93 -6.72 3.15
CA PRO A 383 -15.81 -5.91 4.01
C PRO A 383 -15.28 -4.49 4.24
N GLY A 384 -16.08 -3.69 4.94
CA GLY A 384 -15.55 -2.55 5.68
C GLY A 384 -16.32 -1.23 5.56
N PHE A 385 -17.38 -1.14 4.75
CA PHE A 385 -18.12 0.14 4.61
C PHE A 385 -18.74 0.61 5.92
N ASP A 386 -19.32 -0.30 6.70
CA ASP A 386 -19.96 0.05 7.98
C ASP A 386 -18.92 0.42 9.04
N ALA A 387 -17.78 -0.29 9.06
CA ALA A 387 -16.64 0.06 9.91
C ALA A 387 -16.06 1.43 9.55
N MET A 388 -15.83 1.70 8.26
CA MET A 388 -15.35 2.99 7.75
C MET A 388 -16.28 4.13 8.16
N ALA A 389 -17.60 3.96 7.97
CA ALA A 389 -18.61 4.92 8.38
C ALA A 389 -18.53 5.23 9.88
N ALA A 390 -18.45 4.19 10.72
CA ALA A 390 -18.34 4.33 12.17
C ALA A 390 -17.02 5.01 12.56
N ASN A 391 -15.91 4.64 11.92
CA ASN A 391 -14.58 5.20 12.17
C ASN A 391 -14.55 6.69 11.83
N TYR A 392 -15.08 7.11 10.69
CA TYR A 392 -15.07 8.52 10.28
C TYR A 392 -16.00 9.38 11.14
N ARG A 393 -17.07 8.81 11.71
CA ARG A 393 -17.83 9.53 12.73
C ARG A 393 -17.05 9.67 14.01
N TRP A 394 -16.50 8.56 14.50
CA TRP A 394 -15.77 8.50 15.77
C TRP A 394 -14.52 9.39 15.78
N PHE A 395 -13.78 9.45 14.67
CA PHE A 395 -12.64 10.35 14.50
C PHE A 395 -13.05 11.82 14.66
N HIS A 396 -14.12 12.25 13.99
CA HIS A 396 -14.61 13.62 14.08
C HIS A 396 -15.07 13.96 15.50
N GLU A 397 -15.81 13.06 16.16
CA GLU A 397 -16.23 13.21 17.56
C GLU A 397 -15.06 13.29 18.55
N ASN A 398 -13.89 12.77 18.16
CA ASN A 398 -12.65 12.81 18.92
C ASN A 398 -11.68 13.90 18.48
N GLY A 399 -12.15 14.91 17.76
CA GLY A 399 -11.39 16.13 17.45
C GLY A 399 -10.39 15.98 16.32
N VAL A 400 -10.48 14.91 15.52
CA VAL A 400 -9.75 14.80 14.25
C VAL A 400 -10.34 15.79 13.25
N ARG A 401 -9.48 16.60 12.62
CA ARG A 401 -9.89 17.66 11.69
C ARG A 401 -9.52 17.37 10.24
N GLY A 402 -8.62 16.43 9.98
CA GLY A 402 -8.21 16.04 8.62
C GLY A 402 -8.13 14.53 8.47
N MET A 403 -8.54 14.04 7.31
CA MET A 403 -8.61 12.62 6.99
C MET A 403 -7.81 12.32 5.72
N PHE A 404 -6.90 11.36 5.82
CA PHE A 404 -6.28 10.70 4.70
C PHE A 404 -6.56 9.21 4.79
N THR A 405 -7.11 8.60 3.75
CA THR A 405 -7.38 7.16 3.70
C THR A 405 -6.58 6.51 2.59
N GLN A 406 -5.58 5.71 2.97
CA GLN A 406 -4.75 5.00 2.03
C GLN A 406 -5.47 3.74 1.54
N THR A 407 -5.96 3.80 0.30
CA THR A 407 -6.79 2.74 -0.32
C THR A 407 -6.04 1.83 -1.28
N GLY A 408 -4.88 2.27 -1.79
CA GLY A 408 -4.19 1.62 -2.92
C GLY A 408 -4.76 2.11 -4.26
N GLY A 409 -3.96 2.07 -5.33
CA GLY A 409 -4.34 2.67 -6.61
C GLY A 409 -5.64 2.12 -7.22
N GLU A 410 -5.71 0.81 -7.47
CA GLU A 410 -6.93 0.15 -7.99
C GLU A 410 -7.74 -0.48 -6.86
N ARG A 411 -9.07 -0.63 -7.02
CA ARG A 411 -9.91 -1.23 -5.98
C ARG A 411 -11.24 -1.77 -6.49
N ASP A 412 -11.73 -2.82 -5.83
CA ASP A 412 -13.13 -3.26 -5.97
C ASP A 412 -14.11 -2.14 -5.60
N PHE A 413 -15.22 -2.06 -6.32
CA PHE A 413 -16.25 -1.02 -6.15
C PHE A 413 -15.64 0.38 -6.08
N LYS A 414 -14.65 0.68 -6.93
CA LYS A 414 -13.82 1.89 -6.87
C LYS A 414 -14.62 3.17 -6.71
N TRP A 415 -15.61 3.38 -7.56
CA TRP A 415 -16.42 4.61 -7.54
C TRP A 415 -17.37 4.69 -6.34
N LEU A 416 -17.86 3.54 -5.84
CA LEU A 416 -18.62 3.50 -4.59
C LEU A 416 -17.73 3.90 -3.41
N ASN A 417 -16.51 3.37 -3.33
CA ASN A 417 -15.53 3.75 -2.32
C ASN A 417 -15.19 5.24 -2.40
N ALA A 418 -14.84 5.75 -3.59
CA ALA A 418 -14.50 7.15 -3.80
C ALA A 418 -15.65 8.07 -3.37
N TRP A 419 -16.87 7.77 -3.81
CA TRP A 419 -18.04 8.58 -3.48
C TRP A 419 -18.38 8.50 -1.98
N LEU A 420 -18.44 7.30 -1.39
CA LEU A 420 -18.73 7.15 0.04
C LEU A 420 -17.69 7.86 0.92
N MET A 421 -16.39 7.71 0.63
CA MET A 421 -15.33 8.41 1.37
C MET A 421 -15.49 9.93 1.29
N CYS A 422 -15.71 10.50 0.09
CA CYS A 422 -16.01 11.93 -0.06
C CYS A 422 -17.18 12.37 0.82
N GLN A 423 -18.28 11.60 0.76
CA GLN A 423 -19.50 11.93 1.48
C GLN A 423 -19.31 11.82 3.00
N MET A 424 -18.59 10.79 3.48
CA MET A 424 -18.29 10.57 4.90
C MET A 424 -17.35 11.64 5.46
N MET A 425 -16.33 12.04 4.68
CA MET A 425 -15.40 13.12 5.07
C MET A 425 -16.06 14.51 5.00
N ARG A 426 -17.13 14.67 4.22
CA ARG A 426 -17.93 15.89 4.22
C ARG A 426 -18.87 15.93 5.43
N ASP A 427 -19.61 14.86 5.66
CA ASP A 427 -20.61 14.73 6.72
C ASP A 427 -20.75 13.26 7.16
N PRO A 428 -20.12 12.85 8.28
CA PRO A 428 -20.11 11.47 8.76
C PRO A 428 -21.43 11.05 9.46
N TYR A 429 -22.40 11.96 9.62
CA TYR A 429 -23.62 11.74 10.40
C TYR A 429 -24.81 11.23 9.56
N GLN A 430 -24.59 10.98 8.27
CA GLN A 430 -25.61 10.47 7.37
C GLN A 430 -25.97 9.00 7.64
N ASP A 431 -27.12 8.56 7.11
CA ASP A 431 -27.48 7.14 7.05
C ASP A 431 -26.75 6.46 5.88
N TRP A 432 -25.70 5.71 6.22
CA TRP A 432 -24.83 5.09 5.23
C TRP A 432 -25.45 3.90 4.50
N THR A 433 -26.48 3.27 5.06
CA THR A 433 -27.26 2.27 4.33
C THR A 433 -28.00 2.94 3.19
N VAL A 434 -28.71 4.03 3.48
CA VAL A 434 -29.45 4.81 2.47
C VAL A 434 -28.51 5.38 1.42
N ARG A 435 -27.36 5.96 1.82
CA ARG A 435 -26.40 6.55 0.86
C ARG A 435 -25.76 5.50 -0.04
N ARG A 436 -25.39 4.34 0.49
CA ARG A 436 -24.88 3.23 -0.31
C ARG A 436 -25.93 2.74 -1.30
N ASP A 437 -27.18 2.58 -0.87
CA ASP A 437 -28.27 2.16 -1.75
C ASP A 437 -28.60 3.19 -2.83
N GLU A 438 -28.54 4.49 -2.49
CA GLU A 438 -28.68 5.61 -3.44
C GLU A 438 -27.62 5.51 -4.56
N PHE A 439 -26.35 5.32 -4.20
CA PHE A 439 -25.28 5.12 -5.18
C PHE A 439 -25.52 3.86 -6.02
N MET A 440 -25.75 2.72 -5.36
CA MET A 440 -25.84 1.44 -6.05
C MET A 440 -27.01 1.42 -7.03
N GLY A 441 -28.16 1.97 -6.63
CA GLY A 441 -29.35 2.08 -7.48
C GLY A 441 -29.11 2.98 -8.71
N ALA A 442 -28.43 4.12 -8.54
CA ALA A 442 -28.12 5.00 -9.67
C ALA A 442 -27.10 4.37 -10.62
N TYR A 443 -26.00 3.85 -10.06
CA TYR A 443 -24.82 3.43 -10.81
C TYR A 443 -24.97 2.04 -11.46
N TYR A 444 -25.53 1.06 -10.74
CA TYR A 444 -25.72 -0.32 -11.21
C TYR A 444 -27.16 -0.64 -11.61
N GLY A 445 -28.15 0.17 -11.20
CA GLY A 445 -29.55 -0.04 -11.59
C GLY A 445 -30.12 -1.37 -11.08
N PRO A 446 -30.77 -2.17 -11.94
CA PRO A 446 -31.30 -3.48 -11.56
C PRO A 446 -30.26 -4.44 -10.96
N ALA A 447 -28.97 -4.29 -11.27
CA ALA A 447 -27.90 -5.09 -10.67
C ALA A 447 -27.55 -4.69 -9.23
N ALA A 448 -28.09 -3.59 -8.69
CA ALA A 448 -27.77 -3.13 -7.34
C ALA A 448 -28.12 -4.15 -6.25
N ALA A 449 -29.27 -4.84 -6.38
CA ALA A 449 -29.74 -5.80 -5.39
C ALA A 449 -28.80 -7.01 -5.22
N PRO A 450 -28.43 -7.75 -6.29
CA PRO A 450 -27.51 -8.88 -6.16
C PRO A 450 -26.10 -8.45 -5.72
N LEU A 451 -25.61 -7.28 -6.18
CA LEU A 451 -24.30 -6.78 -5.73
C LEU A 451 -24.29 -6.42 -4.23
N ARG A 452 -25.39 -5.87 -3.71
CA ARG A 452 -25.55 -5.63 -2.27
C ARG A 452 -25.57 -6.92 -1.46
N GLU A 453 -26.30 -7.93 -1.94
CA GLU A 453 -26.32 -9.25 -1.28
C GLU A 453 -24.92 -9.87 -1.25
N PHE A 454 -24.11 -9.66 -2.29
CA PHE A 454 -22.72 -10.13 -2.32
C PHE A 454 -21.84 -9.41 -1.29
N LEU A 455 -21.92 -8.08 -1.22
CA LEU A 455 -21.20 -7.29 -0.20
C LEU A 455 -21.62 -7.68 1.22
N ALA A 456 -22.91 -7.95 1.44
CA ALA A 456 -23.42 -8.45 2.72
C ALA A 456 -22.85 -9.83 3.05
N ALA A 457 -22.86 -10.79 2.11
CA ALA A 457 -22.32 -12.13 2.35
C ALA A 457 -20.83 -12.11 2.74
N VAL A 458 -20.05 -11.21 2.13
CA VAL A 458 -18.65 -10.98 2.47
C VAL A 458 -18.51 -10.37 3.87
N GLN A 459 -19.33 -9.36 4.22
CA GLN A 459 -19.34 -8.74 5.54
C GLN A 459 -19.75 -9.72 6.64
N ASP A 460 -20.83 -10.46 6.43
CA ASP A 460 -21.37 -11.43 7.39
C ASP A 460 -20.35 -12.54 7.67
N SER A 461 -19.62 -13.00 6.64
CA SER A 461 -18.58 -14.02 6.84
C SER A 461 -17.41 -13.51 7.68
N VAL A 462 -17.12 -12.21 7.67
CA VAL A 462 -16.06 -11.61 8.49
C VAL A 462 -16.52 -11.50 9.93
N VAL A 463 -17.72 -10.96 10.14
CA VAL A 463 -18.32 -10.73 11.47
C VAL A 463 -18.61 -12.07 12.16
N ALA A 464 -19.26 -13.01 11.49
CA ALA A 464 -19.60 -14.31 12.07
C ALA A 464 -18.36 -15.15 12.38
N GLY A 465 -17.28 -14.98 11.61
CA GLY A 465 -16.01 -15.65 11.83
C GLY A 465 -15.10 -14.99 12.87
N GLY A 466 -15.47 -13.82 13.41
CA GLY A 466 -14.62 -13.06 14.33
C GLY A 466 -13.26 -12.69 13.73
N HIS A 467 -13.22 -12.42 12.43
CA HIS A 467 -11.96 -12.21 11.72
C HIS A 467 -11.51 -10.74 11.81
N HIS A 468 -10.30 -10.51 12.33
CA HIS A 468 -9.63 -9.21 12.26
C HIS A 468 -8.85 -9.07 10.95
N LEU A 469 -8.82 -7.85 10.40
CA LEU A 469 -8.09 -7.53 9.17
C LEU A 469 -7.08 -6.42 9.39
N HIS A 470 -5.80 -6.73 9.40
CA HIS A 470 -4.71 -5.77 9.51
C HIS A 470 -4.14 -5.41 8.13
N TYR A 471 -3.33 -4.36 8.07
CA TYR A 471 -2.74 -3.92 6.79
C TYR A 471 -1.81 -4.97 6.15
N LYS A 472 -1.05 -5.73 6.95
CA LYS A 472 -0.03 -6.69 6.51
C LYS A 472 -0.56 -8.11 6.60
N GLU A 473 -1.39 -8.45 5.64
CA GLU A 473 -2.17 -9.65 5.70
C GLU A 473 -2.11 -10.40 4.39
N GLY A 474 -1.78 -11.70 4.44
CA GLY A 474 -1.61 -12.52 3.23
C GLY A 474 -2.89 -12.68 2.41
N THR A 475 -2.75 -13.14 1.17
CA THR A 475 -3.81 -13.19 0.14
C THR A 475 -4.99 -14.10 0.46
N VAL A 476 -4.81 -15.17 1.27
CA VAL A 476 -5.90 -16.11 1.61
C VAL A 476 -6.58 -15.70 2.89
N LYS A 477 -7.90 -15.56 2.82
CA LYS A 477 -8.69 -15.16 3.97
C LYS A 477 -9.77 -16.16 4.36
N PRO A 478 -9.82 -16.62 5.62
CA PRO A 478 -10.86 -17.54 6.07
C PRO A 478 -12.30 -17.05 5.82
N PHE A 479 -12.49 -15.71 5.81
CA PHE A 479 -13.80 -15.10 5.56
C PHE A 479 -14.27 -15.15 4.10
N PHE A 480 -13.40 -15.47 3.14
CA PHE A 480 -13.81 -15.72 1.76
C PHE A 480 -14.00 -17.23 1.56
N SER A 481 -14.99 -17.76 2.29
CA SER A 481 -15.28 -19.19 2.35
C SER A 481 -15.82 -19.74 1.01
N PRO A 482 -15.80 -21.07 0.80
CA PRO A 482 -16.43 -21.68 -0.37
C PRO A 482 -17.90 -21.28 -0.56
N ALA A 483 -18.63 -21.02 0.54
CA ALA A 483 -20.00 -20.53 0.50
C ALA A 483 -20.09 -19.10 -0.04
N VAL A 484 -19.19 -18.21 0.38
CA VAL A 484 -19.10 -16.82 -0.15
C VAL A 484 -18.73 -16.82 -1.63
N ILE A 485 -17.79 -17.69 -2.05
CA ILE A 485 -17.42 -17.85 -3.47
C ILE A 485 -18.63 -18.31 -4.29
N ALA A 486 -19.35 -19.34 -3.85
CA ALA A 486 -20.54 -19.84 -4.53
C ALA A 486 -21.67 -18.80 -4.59
N ALA A 487 -21.86 -18.02 -3.51
CA ALA A 487 -22.79 -16.91 -3.50
C ALA A 487 -22.38 -15.83 -4.51
N GLY A 488 -21.10 -15.46 -4.56
CA GLY A 488 -20.57 -14.51 -5.55
C GLY A 488 -20.82 -14.96 -6.99
N ASP A 489 -20.55 -16.23 -7.33
CA ASP A 489 -20.83 -16.77 -8.67
C ASP A 489 -22.31 -16.60 -9.08
N ARG A 490 -23.24 -16.92 -8.18
CA ARG A 490 -24.68 -16.75 -8.41
C ARG A 490 -25.04 -15.27 -8.56
N LEU A 491 -24.60 -14.44 -7.61
CA LEU A 491 -25.01 -13.03 -7.53
C LEU A 491 -24.44 -12.19 -8.66
N PHE A 492 -23.20 -12.44 -9.10
CA PHE A 492 -22.66 -11.78 -10.28
C PHE A 492 -23.34 -12.24 -11.58
N ALA A 493 -23.77 -13.50 -11.67
CA ALA A 493 -24.56 -13.97 -12.81
C ALA A 493 -25.94 -13.29 -12.85
N ASP A 494 -26.62 -13.16 -11.70
CA ASP A 494 -27.89 -12.45 -11.57
C ASP A 494 -27.74 -10.96 -11.92
N ALA A 495 -26.69 -10.32 -11.40
CA ALA A 495 -26.35 -8.93 -11.71
C ALA A 495 -26.13 -8.73 -13.22
N ALA A 496 -25.31 -9.57 -13.86
CA ALA A 496 -25.03 -9.48 -15.28
C ALA A 496 -26.27 -9.73 -16.15
N ALA A 497 -27.15 -10.65 -15.74
CA ALA A 497 -28.42 -10.89 -16.42
C ALA A 497 -29.34 -9.66 -16.34
N ALA A 498 -29.42 -9.01 -15.17
CA ALA A 498 -30.29 -7.87 -14.92
C ALA A 498 -29.97 -6.62 -15.76
N VAL A 499 -28.72 -6.48 -16.21
CA VAL A 499 -28.25 -5.31 -16.99
C VAL A 499 -27.80 -5.67 -18.41
N ARG A 500 -28.11 -6.88 -18.91
CA ARG A 500 -27.62 -7.36 -20.22
C ARG A 500 -27.95 -6.43 -21.40
N GLN A 501 -29.05 -5.68 -21.30
CA GLN A 501 -29.50 -4.74 -22.34
C GLN A 501 -29.00 -3.30 -22.13
N ASP A 502 -28.27 -3.03 -21.06
CA ASP A 502 -27.67 -1.73 -20.76
C ASP A 502 -26.13 -1.87 -20.82
N PRO A 503 -25.48 -1.51 -21.94
CA PRO A 503 -24.05 -1.73 -22.12
C PRO A 503 -23.19 -0.98 -21.09
N THR A 504 -23.64 0.20 -20.63
CA THR A 504 -22.93 1.00 -19.62
C THR A 504 -22.94 0.28 -18.28
N ARG A 505 -24.12 -0.17 -17.84
CA ARG A 505 -24.24 -0.91 -16.57
C ARG A 505 -23.63 -2.30 -16.65
N ALA A 506 -23.72 -2.97 -17.80
CA ALA A 506 -23.04 -4.25 -18.03
C ALA A 506 -21.52 -4.13 -17.92
N ALA A 507 -20.92 -3.06 -18.44
CA ALA A 507 -19.49 -2.80 -18.26
C ALA A 507 -19.12 -2.57 -16.79
N ARG A 508 -19.94 -1.80 -16.04
CA ARG A 508 -19.77 -1.58 -14.59
C ARG A 508 -19.87 -2.89 -13.79
N VAL A 509 -20.84 -3.74 -14.08
CA VAL A 509 -20.96 -5.05 -13.40
C VAL A 509 -19.81 -5.98 -13.77
N ARG A 510 -19.37 -5.98 -15.04
CA ARG A 510 -18.22 -6.76 -15.48
C ARG A 510 -16.96 -6.35 -14.74
N GLU A 511 -16.76 -5.06 -14.50
CA GLU A 511 -15.64 -4.53 -13.74
C GLU A 511 -15.57 -5.09 -12.31
N GLU A 512 -16.70 -5.07 -11.59
CA GLU A 512 -16.75 -5.62 -10.23
C GLU A 512 -16.57 -7.14 -10.23
N PHE A 513 -17.11 -7.82 -11.25
CA PHE A 513 -16.91 -9.25 -11.41
C PHE A 513 -15.43 -9.61 -11.59
N MET A 514 -14.61 -8.78 -12.23
CA MET A 514 -13.17 -9.08 -12.41
C MET A 514 -12.39 -9.03 -11.10
N HIS A 515 -12.77 -8.16 -10.16
CA HIS A 515 -12.20 -8.12 -8.82
C HIS A 515 -12.62 -9.36 -8.00
N PHE A 516 -13.89 -9.73 -8.07
CA PHE A 516 -14.37 -10.99 -7.49
C PHE A 516 -13.64 -12.20 -8.09
N LEU A 517 -13.45 -12.22 -9.40
CA LEU A 517 -12.76 -13.29 -10.13
C LEU A 517 -11.30 -13.41 -9.70
N ALA A 518 -10.60 -12.29 -9.54
CA ALA A 518 -9.24 -12.26 -9.00
C ALA A 518 -9.17 -12.92 -7.62
N THR A 519 -10.10 -12.55 -6.74
CA THR A 519 -10.23 -13.13 -5.39
C THR A 519 -10.47 -14.64 -5.45
N LYS A 520 -11.41 -15.07 -6.29
CA LYS A 520 -11.72 -16.49 -6.52
C LYS A 520 -10.51 -17.29 -7.03
N LEU A 521 -9.76 -16.73 -7.98
CA LEU A 521 -8.58 -17.37 -8.55
C LEU A 521 -7.45 -17.52 -7.51
N GLN A 522 -7.23 -16.51 -6.68
CA GLN A 522 -6.25 -16.59 -5.58
C GLN A 522 -6.62 -17.67 -4.57
N HIS A 523 -7.90 -17.75 -4.19
CA HIS A 523 -8.40 -18.80 -3.30
C HIS A 523 -8.27 -20.20 -3.90
N ALA A 524 -8.63 -20.40 -5.17
CA ALA A 524 -8.53 -21.69 -5.85
C ALA A 524 -7.07 -22.16 -6.01
N CYS A 525 -6.16 -21.24 -6.30
CA CYS A 525 -4.72 -21.52 -6.37
C CYS A 525 -4.22 -22.04 -5.02
N LEU A 526 -4.63 -21.43 -3.91
CA LEU A 526 -4.12 -21.75 -2.59
C LEU A 526 -4.84 -22.94 -1.93
N ASP A 527 -6.11 -23.17 -2.23
CA ASP A 527 -6.80 -24.42 -1.88
C ASP A 527 -6.14 -25.64 -2.54
N SER A 528 -5.64 -25.50 -3.78
CA SER A 528 -4.87 -26.56 -4.44
C SER A 528 -3.54 -26.87 -3.74
N VAL A 529 -2.97 -25.88 -3.05
CA VAL A 529 -1.76 -26.02 -2.22
C VAL A 529 -2.11 -26.58 -0.83
N ARG A 530 -3.26 -26.19 -0.24
CA ARG A 530 -3.73 -26.60 1.10
C ARG A 530 -4.30 -28.02 1.14
N HIS A 531 -4.95 -28.49 0.08
CA HIS A 531 -5.52 -29.86 0.02
C HIS A 531 -4.47 -30.96 -0.22
N GLY A 532 -3.20 -30.63 -0.01
CA GLY A 532 -2.11 -31.57 0.01
C GLY A 532 -1.59 -31.90 -1.38
N CYS A 533 -0.29 -32.15 -1.41
CA CYS A 533 0.36 -32.85 -2.49
C CYS A 533 0.43 -34.33 -2.15
N SER A 534 0.12 -35.18 -3.12
CA SER A 534 0.21 -36.65 -2.98
C SER A 534 1.39 -37.16 -3.79
N LEU A 535 2.25 -37.97 -3.17
CA LEU A 535 3.32 -38.64 -3.90
C LEU A 535 2.72 -39.79 -4.72
N ARG A 536 2.72 -39.66 -6.05
CA ARG A 536 2.27 -40.71 -6.99
C ARG A 536 3.39 -40.99 -7.97
N HIS A 537 3.86 -42.24 -8.03
CA HIS A 537 4.91 -42.67 -8.96
C HIS A 537 6.19 -41.79 -8.93
N GLY A 538 6.64 -41.37 -7.73
CA GLY A 538 7.84 -40.52 -7.60
C GLY A 538 7.62 -39.05 -7.94
N ARG A 539 6.37 -38.61 -8.15
CA ARG A 539 5.99 -37.21 -8.37
C ARG A 539 5.07 -36.73 -7.27
N TYR A 540 5.34 -35.54 -6.76
CA TYR A 540 4.33 -34.85 -5.97
C TYR A 540 3.29 -34.28 -6.91
N VAL A 541 2.08 -34.82 -6.81
CA VAL A 541 0.88 -34.40 -7.53
C VAL A 541 0.06 -33.57 -6.55
N PHE A 542 0.04 -32.26 -6.74
CA PHE A 542 -0.85 -31.37 -6.00
C PHE A 542 -2.30 -31.66 -6.39
N ALA A 543 -3.21 -31.53 -5.43
CA ALA A 543 -4.64 -31.62 -5.72
C ALA A 543 -4.96 -30.66 -6.87
N ARG A 544 -5.51 -31.18 -7.99
CA ARG A 544 -5.82 -30.32 -9.13
C ARG A 544 -6.84 -29.27 -8.69
N PRO A 545 -6.59 -27.97 -8.87
CA PRO A 545 -7.65 -26.99 -8.77
C PRO A 545 -8.73 -27.35 -9.80
N PRO A 546 -9.98 -26.94 -9.58
CA PRO A 546 -11.00 -26.99 -10.62
C PRO A 546 -10.44 -26.39 -11.92
N PRO A 547 -10.77 -26.90 -13.11
CA PRO A 547 -10.26 -26.37 -14.38
C PRO A 547 -10.80 -24.96 -14.63
N MET A 548 -10.18 -23.94 -14.03
CA MET A 548 -10.54 -22.52 -14.12
C MET A 548 -9.95 -21.84 -15.38
N ARG A 549 -9.73 -22.59 -16.46
CA ARG A 549 -9.06 -22.08 -17.68
C ARG A 549 -9.80 -20.89 -18.28
N ARG A 550 -11.13 -20.92 -18.22
CA ARG A 550 -11.99 -19.85 -18.74
C ARG A 550 -11.85 -18.58 -17.89
N GLU A 551 -11.93 -18.74 -16.57
CA GLU A 551 -11.82 -17.67 -15.58
C GLU A 551 -10.47 -16.97 -15.69
N VAL A 552 -9.39 -17.73 -15.80
CA VAL A 552 -8.05 -17.20 -16.02
C VAL A 552 -7.98 -16.40 -17.32
N GLY A 553 -8.45 -16.98 -18.43
CA GLY A 553 -8.45 -16.28 -19.72
C GLY A 553 -9.23 -14.96 -19.68
N LEU A 554 -10.37 -14.94 -18.98
CA LEU A 554 -11.18 -13.74 -18.78
C LEU A 554 -10.43 -12.67 -17.99
N PHE A 555 -9.83 -13.05 -16.85
CA PHE A 555 -9.09 -12.12 -16.00
C PHE A 555 -7.84 -11.57 -16.70
N THR A 556 -7.03 -12.43 -17.34
CA THR A 556 -5.84 -12.01 -18.08
C THR A 556 -6.18 -11.04 -19.20
N SER A 557 -7.23 -11.31 -19.99
CA SER A 557 -7.67 -10.39 -21.05
C SER A 557 -8.07 -9.02 -20.51
N TRP A 558 -8.86 -8.99 -19.43
CA TRP A 558 -9.28 -7.72 -18.80
C TRP A 558 -8.10 -6.95 -18.22
N ARG A 559 -7.16 -7.63 -17.57
CA ARG A 559 -5.93 -7.03 -17.04
C ARG A 559 -5.10 -6.42 -18.17
N ASP A 560 -4.89 -7.16 -19.24
CA ASP A 560 -4.06 -6.73 -20.37
C ASP A 560 -4.69 -5.54 -21.11
N GLU A 561 -6.01 -5.48 -21.19
CA GLU A 561 -6.72 -4.30 -21.73
C GLU A 561 -6.49 -3.03 -20.90
N ARG A 562 -6.28 -3.16 -19.59
CA ARG A 562 -6.29 -2.04 -18.64
C ARG A 562 -4.91 -1.58 -18.16
N PHE A 563 -3.99 -2.52 -17.98
CA PHE A 563 -2.70 -2.27 -17.32
C PHE A 563 -1.50 -2.54 -18.23
N ALA A 564 -1.69 -3.15 -19.40
CA ALA A 564 -0.57 -3.43 -20.29
C ALA A 564 -0.10 -2.15 -21.00
N PRO A 565 1.21 -1.84 -21.03
CA PRO A 565 1.72 -0.74 -21.82
C PRO A 565 1.41 -0.98 -23.30
N ALA A 566 1.05 0.09 -24.03
CA ALA A 566 0.70 0.03 -25.44
C ALA A 566 1.77 -0.72 -26.25
N GLY A 567 1.46 -1.94 -26.70
CA GLY A 567 2.38 -2.79 -27.47
C GLY A 567 2.58 -4.22 -26.96
N THR A 568 2.03 -4.58 -25.80
CA THR A 568 2.17 -5.93 -25.20
C THR A 568 0.90 -6.80 -25.31
N ARG A 569 0.07 -6.59 -26.34
CA ARG A 569 -1.12 -7.42 -26.63
C ARG A 569 -0.72 -8.81 -27.14
N GLY A 570 -0.32 -9.71 -26.24
CA GLY A 570 -0.11 -11.13 -26.51
C GLY A 570 -1.39 -11.94 -26.29
N ARG A 571 -1.54 -13.08 -26.96
CA ARG A 571 -2.61 -14.06 -26.64
C ARG A 571 -2.38 -14.62 -25.23
N PRO A 572 -3.43 -14.81 -24.41
CA PRO A 572 -3.30 -15.44 -23.12
C PRO A 572 -2.97 -16.93 -23.33
N ASP A 573 -1.75 -17.35 -22.99
CA ASP A 573 -1.42 -18.77 -22.90
C ASP A 573 -2.15 -19.35 -21.68
N SER A 574 -3.30 -19.96 -21.94
CA SER A 574 -4.11 -20.75 -21.00
C SER A 574 -3.36 -21.91 -20.32
N GLU A 575 -2.10 -22.15 -20.70
CA GLU A 575 -1.21 -23.14 -20.09
C GLU A 575 -0.51 -22.65 -18.83
N GLY A 576 -0.39 -21.34 -18.61
CA GLY A 576 0.31 -20.81 -17.42
C GLY A 576 -0.43 -21.07 -16.10
N CYS A 577 -1.77 -21.06 -16.08
CA CYS A 577 -2.54 -21.31 -14.86
C CYS A 577 -2.72 -22.78 -14.54
N THR A 578 -2.33 -23.66 -15.45
CA THR A 578 -1.74 -24.91 -15.00
C THR A 578 -0.41 -24.54 -14.37
N LEU A 579 -0.43 -24.18 -13.08
CA LEU A 579 0.68 -24.58 -12.21
C LEU A 579 1.01 -26.00 -12.69
N HIS A 580 2.25 -26.24 -13.11
CA HIS A 580 2.71 -27.59 -13.35
C HIS A 580 2.74 -28.27 -11.97
N LEU A 581 1.56 -28.69 -11.50
CA LEU A 581 1.20 -29.29 -10.20
C LEU A 581 1.77 -30.71 -10.07
N GLU A 582 2.73 -31.03 -10.91
CA GLU A 582 3.51 -32.25 -10.91
C GLU A 582 4.96 -31.82 -10.93
N SER A 583 5.64 -32.04 -9.80
CA SER A 583 7.09 -31.95 -9.70
C SER A 583 7.62 -33.35 -9.45
N ASP A 584 8.65 -33.73 -10.22
CA ASP A 584 9.46 -34.88 -9.87
C ASP A 584 10.05 -34.66 -8.48
N LEU A 585 10.07 -35.72 -7.68
CA LEU A 585 10.75 -35.73 -6.39
C LEU A 585 12.20 -36.10 -6.63
N VAL A 586 13.11 -35.20 -6.24
CA VAL A 586 14.55 -35.48 -6.29
C VAL A 586 14.99 -35.80 -4.87
N ALA A 587 15.42 -37.05 -4.65
CA ALA A 587 15.99 -37.48 -3.38
C ALA A 587 17.51 -37.46 -3.47
N LEU A 588 18.17 -36.84 -2.49
CA LEU A 588 19.60 -36.94 -2.27
C LEU A 588 19.84 -37.85 -1.07
N ASP A 589 20.54 -38.94 -1.31
CA ASP A 589 20.76 -39.99 -0.34
C ASP A 589 22.27 -40.26 -0.21
N ASN A 590 22.76 -40.30 1.03
CA ASN A 590 24.15 -40.68 1.35
C ASN A 590 24.26 -41.97 2.19
N GLY A 591 23.17 -42.74 2.30
CA GLY A 591 23.06 -43.99 3.07
C GLY A 591 22.73 -43.79 4.55
N THR A 592 22.73 -42.55 5.07
CA THR A 592 22.36 -42.23 6.47
C THR A 592 21.21 -41.22 6.52
N LEU A 593 21.24 -40.22 5.63
CA LEU A 593 20.21 -39.20 5.48
C LEU A 593 19.70 -39.17 4.04
N GLU A 594 18.39 -39.07 3.88
CA GLU A 594 17.71 -38.84 2.61
C GLU A 594 17.00 -37.48 2.67
N LEU A 595 17.33 -36.62 1.73
CA LEU A 595 16.74 -35.30 1.55
C LEU A 595 15.89 -35.31 0.29
N GLU A 596 14.60 -35.01 0.42
CA GLU A 596 13.67 -35.00 -0.71
C GLU A 596 13.32 -33.56 -1.11
N PHE A 597 13.39 -33.23 -2.39
CA PHE A 597 13.17 -31.89 -2.94
C PHE A 597 12.21 -31.87 -4.12
N LEU A 598 11.54 -30.73 -4.32
CA LEU A 598 10.68 -30.44 -5.46
C LEU A 598 11.33 -29.40 -6.38
N PRO A 599 12.01 -29.81 -7.47
CA PRO A 599 12.75 -28.88 -8.32
C PRO A 599 11.88 -27.82 -8.98
N ARG A 600 10.64 -28.17 -9.34
CA ARG A 600 9.70 -27.21 -9.96
C ARG A 600 9.11 -26.19 -8.97
N LEU A 601 9.34 -26.38 -7.67
CA LEU A 601 9.00 -25.43 -6.62
C LEU A 601 10.26 -24.82 -6.01
N ALA A 602 11.15 -24.32 -6.88
CA ALA A 602 12.38 -23.66 -6.49
C ALA A 602 13.30 -24.52 -5.60
N GLY A 603 13.27 -25.85 -5.78
CA GLY A 603 14.08 -26.78 -4.99
C GLY A 603 13.61 -26.92 -3.54
N ARG A 604 12.33 -26.64 -3.25
CA ARG A 604 11.75 -26.78 -1.90
C ARG A 604 11.99 -28.18 -1.33
N MET A 605 12.57 -28.25 -0.14
CA MET A 605 12.76 -29.50 0.60
C MET A 605 11.44 -29.93 1.23
N VAL A 606 11.02 -31.17 0.95
CA VAL A 606 9.75 -31.74 1.40
C VAL A 606 9.92 -32.98 2.28
N GLY A 607 11.14 -33.53 2.36
CA GLY A 607 11.46 -34.65 3.24
C GLY A 607 12.90 -34.58 3.75
N LEU A 608 13.09 -34.95 5.01
CA LEU A 608 14.41 -35.17 5.62
C LEU A 608 14.31 -36.42 6.47
N ARG A 609 14.90 -37.52 6.00
CA ARG A 609 14.77 -38.84 6.62
C ARG A 609 16.10 -39.36 7.10
N HIS A 610 16.18 -39.76 8.36
CA HIS A 610 17.29 -40.56 8.86
C HIS A 610 17.02 -42.02 8.56
N GLN A 611 17.72 -42.58 7.57
CA GLN A 611 17.46 -43.92 7.07
C GLN A 611 17.65 -45.03 8.12
N PRO A 612 18.72 -45.01 8.96
CA PRO A 612 18.90 -46.05 9.97
C PRO A 612 17.81 -46.07 11.04
N ALA A 613 17.21 -44.90 11.33
CA ALA A 613 16.12 -44.80 12.30
C ALA A 613 14.73 -44.91 11.66
N GLY A 614 14.62 -44.81 10.32
CA GLY A 614 13.34 -44.74 9.61
C GLY A 614 12.51 -43.48 9.93
N HIS A 615 13.07 -42.48 10.61
CA HIS A 615 12.37 -41.27 11.03
C HIS A 615 12.46 -40.18 9.97
N ASN A 616 11.32 -39.57 9.63
CA ASN A 616 11.26 -38.35 8.82
C ASN A 616 11.04 -37.14 9.72
N PHE A 617 12.04 -36.26 9.81
CA PHE A 617 12.02 -35.10 10.72
C PHE A 617 11.09 -33.98 10.24
N MET A 618 10.64 -34.02 8.98
CA MET A 618 9.66 -33.07 8.43
C MET A 618 8.21 -33.54 8.63
N HIS A 619 7.98 -34.74 9.20
CA HIS A 619 6.66 -35.28 9.52
C HIS A 619 6.60 -35.66 11.00
N SER A 620 6.18 -34.72 11.86
CA SER A 620 6.14 -34.91 13.31
C SER A 620 4.93 -35.70 13.84
N ALA A 621 4.09 -36.31 12.97
CA ALA A 621 3.03 -37.22 13.38
C ALA A 621 2.76 -38.29 12.28
N PRO A 622 2.26 -39.48 12.62
CA PRO A 622 1.82 -40.44 11.61
C PRO A 622 0.63 -39.84 10.86
N CYS A 623 0.86 -39.41 9.62
CA CYS A 623 -0.21 -39.01 8.70
C CYS A 623 -1.08 -40.23 8.43
N THR A 624 -2.21 -40.38 9.11
CA THR A 624 -3.14 -41.51 8.89
C THR A 624 -3.86 -41.46 7.54
N ASN A 625 -3.54 -40.50 6.64
CA ASN A 625 -4.05 -40.46 5.27
C ASN A 625 -3.10 -39.81 4.24
N GLY A 626 -1.79 -39.74 4.49
CA GLY A 626 -0.83 -39.26 3.47
C GLY A 626 -1.01 -37.80 3.01
N GLN A 627 -1.59 -36.94 3.86
CA GLN A 627 -1.71 -35.49 3.60
C GLN A 627 -0.56 -34.73 4.27
N PHE A 628 0.06 -33.79 3.52
CA PHE A 628 1.10 -32.87 3.99
C PHE A 628 0.48 -31.72 4.80
N ASN A 629 1.07 -31.35 5.94
CA ASN A 629 0.69 -30.15 6.70
C ASN A 629 1.66 -28.99 6.34
N PRO A 630 1.21 -27.94 5.64
CA PRO A 630 2.06 -26.82 5.24
C PRO A 630 2.52 -25.91 6.40
N ASP A 631 2.01 -26.07 7.62
CA ASP A 631 2.33 -25.19 8.75
C ASP A 631 3.70 -25.48 9.40
N ASN A 632 4.32 -26.63 9.13
CA ASN A 632 5.49 -27.12 9.88
C ASN A 632 6.83 -27.07 9.13
N GLY A 633 6.94 -26.34 8.02
CA GLY A 633 8.20 -26.21 7.28
C GLY A 633 8.32 -24.88 6.57
N TYR A 634 9.38 -24.14 6.88
CA TYR A 634 9.79 -22.85 6.30
C TYR A 634 8.96 -21.61 6.71
N ARG A 635 9.54 -20.78 7.59
CA ARG A 635 9.36 -19.33 7.50
C ARG A 635 10.44 -18.77 6.58
N GLU A 636 10.10 -18.44 5.33
CA GLU A 636 10.86 -17.43 4.59
C GLU A 636 10.43 -16.07 5.14
N GLU A 637 11.22 -15.50 6.07
CA GLU A 637 11.13 -14.07 6.33
C GLU A 637 11.69 -13.33 5.11
N TRP A 638 10.80 -12.83 4.28
CA TRP A 638 11.15 -11.83 3.28
C TRP A 638 11.57 -10.56 4.02
N LEU A 639 12.87 -10.37 4.21
CA LEU A 639 13.45 -9.03 4.29
C LEU A 639 13.40 -8.46 2.87
N THR A 640 12.21 -8.01 2.45
CA THR A 640 12.10 -7.14 1.29
C THR A 640 12.82 -5.84 1.62
N ALA A 641 14.07 -5.73 1.16
CA ALA A 641 14.60 -4.43 0.79
C ALA A 641 13.64 -3.85 -0.27
N PRO A 642 13.10 -2.66 -0.05
CA PRO A 642 12.09 -2.08 -0.91
C PRO A 642 12.71 -1.77 -2.27
N ALA A 643 12.20 -2.40 -3.33
CA ALA A 643 12.41 -1.90 -4.68
C ALA A 643 11.57 -0.63 -4.85
N PRO A 644 12.11 0.44 -5.47
CA PRO A 644 11.44 1.71 -5.58
C PRO A 644 10.20 1.57 -6.48
N TYR A 645 9.06 1.91 -5.91
CA TYR A 645 7.85 2.20 -6.66
C TYR A 645 8.15 3.37 -7.60
N GLU A 646 7.90 3.22 -8.89
CA GLU A 646 7.90 4.35 -9.83
C GLU A 646 6.85 5.37 -9.36
N GLN A 647 7.33 6.42 -8.69
CA GLN A 647 6.64 7.69 -8.62
C GLN A 647 6.85 8.39 -9.97
N GLU A 648 5.84 8.38 -10.82
CA GLU A 648 5.72 9.47 -11.80
C GLU A 648 5.42 10.74 -11.01
N GLY A 649 6.44 11.59 -10.81
CA GLY A 649 6.22 12.82 -10.06
C GLY A 649 7.41 13.70 -9.68
N SER A 650 8.62 13.54 -10.22
CA SER A 650 9.62 14.62 -10.13
C SER A 650 10.43 14.76 -11.41
N SER A 651 10.09 15.79 -12.16
CA SER A 651 10.89 16.28 -13.28
C SER A 651 12.20 16.89 -12.78
N SER A 652 13.32 16.32 -13.20
CA SER A 652 14.55 17.09 -13.42
C SER A 652 15.29 16.51 -14.63
N TRP A 653 15.11 17.16 -15.77
CA TRP A 653 15.92 16.98 -16.95
C TRP A 653 17.38 17.38 -16.65
N SER A 654 18.33 16.50 -16.93
CA SER A 654 19.65 16.95 -17.40
C SER A 654 20.21 15.97 -18.44
N ARG A 655 20.06 16.35 -19.71
CA ARG A 655 20.85 15.82 -20.83
C ARG A 655 22.34 16.01 -20.54
N ARG A 656 23.14 14.96 -20.77
CA ARG A 656 24.47 15.12 -21.36
C ARG A 656 24.60 14.20 -22.57
N GLN A 657 25.03 14.81 -23.67
CA GLN A 657 25.25 14.21 -24.99
C GLN A 657 26.59 13.45 -25.05
N GLY A 658 26.65 12.53 -26.03
CA GLY A 658 27.86 12.14 -26.77
C GLY A 658 28.26 10.67 -26.59
N THR A 659 28.56 9.84 -27.60
CA THR A 659 28.70 9.99 -29.06
C THR A 659 28.93 8.59 -29.67
N GLY A 660 28.27 8.29 -30.81
CA GLY A 660 28.69 7.36 -31.91
C GLY A 660 28.73 5.85 -31.62
N ALA A 661 28.63 4.93 -32.57
CA ALA A 661 28.23 4.88 -33.99
C ALA A 661 28.25 3.38 -34.40
N GLY A 662 27.48 2.95 -35.41
CA GLY A 662 27.88 1.79 -36.24
C GLY A 662 27.08 0.47 -36.20
N THR A 663 26.01 0.41 -37.00
CA THR A 663 25.73 -0.53 -38.12
C THR A 663 25.90 -2.08 -38.04
N ALA A 664 24.80 -2.75 -38.44
CA ALA A 664 24.66 -3.80 -39.50
C ALA A 664 24.63 -5.33 -39.16
N GLU A 665 23.51 -5.95 -39.61
CA GLU A 665 23.33 -7.23 -40.38
C GLU A 665 23.92 -8.57 -39.86
N ALA A 666 23.46 -9.78 -40.14
CA ALA A 666 22.26 -10.48 -40.62
C ALA A 666 22.66 -11.99 -40.67
N GLY A 667 21.71 -12.94 -40.62
CA GLY A 667 21.88 -14.23 -41.32
C GLY A 667 22.09 -15.53 -40.52
N TYR A 668 21.32 -16.54 -40.94
CA TYR A 668 21.15 -17.93 -40.50
C TYR A 668 22.39 -18.85 -40.51
N GLY A 669 22.32 -19.96 -39.76
CA GLY A 669 23.03 -21.21 -40.12
C GLY A 669 23.09 -22.28 -39.01
N ALA A 670 22.44 -23.43 -39.23
CA ALA A 670 22.59 -24.64 -38.41
C ALA A 670 23.64 -25.59 -39.01
N SER A 671 24.45 -26.25 -38.18
CA SER A 671 25.07 -27.56 -38.50
C SER A 671 25.39 -28.34 -37.22
N VAL A 672 25.49 -29.66 -37.36
CA VAL A 672 25.44 -30.72 -36.33
C VAL A 672 26.80 -31.43 -36.21
N ALA A 673 27.01 -32.11 -35.06
CA ALA A 673 27.97 -33.19 -34.73
C ALA A 673 29.35 -32.74 -34.20
N ALA A 674 29.99 -33.38 -33.20
CA ALA A 674 29.71 -34.53 -32.34
C ALA A 674 30.77 -34.60 -31.22
N GLY A 675 30.47 -35.27 -30.10
CA GLY A 675 31.49 -35.77 -29.17
C GLY A 675 31.12 -35.70 -27.68
N ALA A 676 30.51 -36.76 -27.17
CA ALA A 676 30.58 -37.14 -25.75
C ALA A 676 31.55 -38.35 -25.66
N PRO A 677 32.22 -38.67 -24.52
CA PRO A 677 31.47 -39.18 -23.37
C PRO A 677 32.04 -38.97 -21.93
N ALA A 678 31.11 -39.19 -20.98
CA ALA A 678 31.23 -39.88 -19.69
C ALA A 678 31.65 -39.14 -18.40
N GLY A 679 30.68 -39.04 -17.47
CA GLY A 679 30.92 -39.41 -16.06
C GLY A 679 30.56 -38.39 -14.97
N GLY A 680 29.27 -38.14 -14.75
CA GLY A 680 28.77 -37.46 -13.54
C GLY A 680 27.40 -36.83 -13.80
N GLN A 681 26.33 -37.35 -13.19
CA GLN A 681 25.00 -36.73 -13.30
C GLN A 681 25.00 -35.39 -12.55
N VAL A 682 25.03 -34.30 -13.30
CA VAL A 682 24.71 -32.96 -12.82
C VAL A 682 23.23 -32.73 -13.12
N PHE A 683 22.43 -32.42 -12.10
CA PHE A 683 21.05 -31.98 -12.28
C PHE A 683 21.02 -30.45 -12.21
N GLU A 684 20.82 -29.79 -13.34
CA GLU A 684 20.50 -28.36 -13.41
C GLU A 684 18.98 -28.18 -13.43
N THR A 685 18.44 -27.42 -12.48
CA THR A 685 17.01 -27.07 -12.46
C THR A 685 16.86 -25.57 -12.19
N GLY A 686 16.34 -24.85 -13.19
CA GLY A 686 16.07 -23.41 -13.09
C GLY A 686 14.59 -23.13 -12.87
N GLY A 687 14.28 -22.22 -11.94
CA GLY A 687 12.94 -21.64 -11.74
C GLY A 687 13.03 -20.12 -11.89
N LYS A 688 12.18 -19.52 -12.74
CA LYS A 688 12.12 -18.07 -12.92
C LYS A 688 11.11 -17.44 -11.97
N PHE A 689 11.55 -16.46 -11.20
CA PHE A 689 10.70 -15.44 -10.57
C PHE A 689 11.00 -14.11 -11.26
N MET A 690 9.98 -13.30 -11.59
CA MET A 690 10.15 -12.02 -12.29
C MET A 690 9.45 -10.90 -11.52
N HIS A 691 10.25 -9.94 -11.03
CA HIS A 691 9.93 -8.55 -10.68
C HIS A 691 10.98 -7.68 -11.44
N PRO A 692 10.92 -6.34 -11.59
CA PRO A 692 11.69 -5.58 -12.58
C PRO A 692 13.21 -5.48 -12.29
N LEU A 693 13.68 -6.14 -11.23
CA LEU A 693 15.09 -6.51 -11.09
C LEU A 693 15.19 -8.00 -11.44
N GLN A 694 15.90 -8.34 -12.52
CA GLN A 694 15.90 -9.68 -13.11
C GLN A 694 16.66 -10.70 -12.25
N TRP A 695 16.15 -11.09 -11.08
CA TRP A 695 16.80 -12.04 -10.16
C TRP A 695 16.43 -13.51 -10.47
N GLU A 696 17.38 -14.32 -10.93
CA GLU A 696 17.23 -15.77 -11.13
C GLU A 696 17.84 -16.54 -9.96
N ARG A 697 17.05 -17.39 -9.26
CA ARG A 697 17.59 -18.28 -8.22
C ARG A 697 18.02 -19.63 -8.82
N TRP A 698 19.30 -19.92 -8.75
CA TRP A 698 19.90 -21.19 -9.14
C TRP A 698 20.22 -22.01 -7.89
N THR A 699 19.92 -23.31 -7.90
CA THR A 699 20.36 -24.19 -6.81
C THR A 699 21.13 -25.35 -7.41
N ARG A 700 22.44 -25.42 -7.13
CA ARG A 700 23.33 -26.51 -7.52
C ARG A 700 23.52 -27.46 -6.35
N LEU A 701 23.34 -28.74 -6.62
CA LEU A 701 23.41 -29.81 -5.61
C LEU A 701 24.52 -30.77 -6.00
N ALA A 702 25.48 -30.99 -5.10
CA ALA A 702 26.58 -31.92 -5.32
C ALA A 702 26.82 -32.78 -4.07
N VAL A 703 27.18 -34.05 -4.28
CA VAL A 703 27.59 -34.97 -3.21
C VAL A 703 29.09 -35.19 -3.35
N ALA A 704 29.86 -34.75 -2.35
CA ALA A 704 31.32 -34.90 -2.35
C ALA A 704 31.80 -35.25 -0.94
N GLY A 705 32.51 -36.38 -0.81
CA GLY A 705 33.14 -36.81 0.45
C GLY A 705 32.18 -37.22 1.57
N GLY A 706 30.93 -37.62 1.26
CA GLY A 706 29.92 -37.98 2.26
C GLY A 706 29.12 -36.80 2.84
N ALA A 707 29.41 -35.57 2.41
CA ALA A 707 28.66 -34.37 2.73
C ALA A 707 27.80 -33.90 1.54
N PHE A 708 26.62 -33.34 1.86
CA PHE A 708 25.76 -32.67 0.89
C PHE A 708 26.21 -31.22 0.70
N HIS A 709 26.43 -30.81 -0.54
CA HIS A 709 26.76 -29.45 -0.90
C HIS A 709 25.56 -28.84 -1.62
N ILE A 710 24.97 -27.80 -1.03
CA ILE A 710 23.85 -27.05 -1.59
C ILE A 710 24.35 -25.64 -1.85
N GLU A 711 24.45 -25.27 -3.11
CA GLU A 711 24.83 -23.93 -3.55
C GLU A 711 23.57 -23.25 -4.08
N SER A 712 23.12 -22.16 -3.45
CA SER A 712 21.96 -21.39 -3.91
C SER A 712 22.44 -19.98 -4.27
N MET A 713 22.22 -19.58 -5.51
CA MET A 713 22.68 -18.32 -6.08
C MET A 713 21.46 -17.52 -6.54
N ILE A 714 21.47 -16.21 -6.38
CA ILE A 714 20.46 -15.31 -6.95
C ILE A 714 21.19 -14.36 -7.91
N VAL A 715 20.85 -14.35 -9.20
CA VAL A 715 21.58 -13.61 -10.24
C VAL A 715 20.70 -12.50 -10.80
N ASN A 716 21.10 -11.22 -10.68
CA ASN A 716 20.44 -10.10 -11.36
C ASN A 716 20.92 -9.98 -12.82
N ARG A 717 20.01 -9.94 -13.81
CA ARG A 717 20.35 -9.69 -15.23
C ARG A 717 20.00 -8.28 -15.74
N GLY A 718 19.48 -7.39 -14.89
CA GLY A 718 19.23 -6.00 -15.21
C GLY A 718 20.16 -5.07 -14.43
N THR A 719 21.22 -4.60 -15.11
CA THR A 719 22.12 -3.47 -14.78
C THR A 719 22.62 -3.33 -13.32
N GLU A 720 23.95 -3.41 -13.22
CA GLU A 720 24.83 -3.15 -12.06
C GLU A 720 24.75 -4.12 -10.86
N ASP A 721 25.95 -4.51 -10.44
CA ASP A 721 26.28 -5.52 -9.44
C ASP A 721 25.74 -5.16 -8.05
N VAL A 722 24.94 -6.05 -7.46
CA VAL A 722 24.62 -5.99 -6.02
C VAL A 722 24.96 -7.32 -5.37
N ASP A 723 25.93 -7.24 -4.46
CA ASP A 723 26.35 -8.32 -3.58
C ASP A 723 25.27 -8.69 -2.55
N ALA A 724 24.52 -9.77 -2.78
CA ALA A 724 23.61 -10.31 -1.77
C ALA A 724 24.31 -11.36 -0.89
N THR A 725 24.23 -11.19 0.43
CA THR A 725 24.66 -12.20 1.41
C THR A 725 23.41 -12.95 1.89
N VAL A 726 23.32 -14.26 1.61
CA VAL A 726 22.20 -15.10 2.07
C VAL A 726 22.59 -15.75 3.40
N GLU A 727 21.77 -15.59 4.44
CA GLU A 727 21.91 -16.26 5.73
C GLU A 727 20.73 -17.20 5.95
N THR A 728 21.01 -18.50 6.11
CA THR A 728 20.00 -19.52 6.43
C THR A 728 20.16 -19.93 7.90
N VAL A 729 19.08 -19.85 8.68
CA VAL A 729 19.04 -20.26 10.09
C VAL A 729 17.99 -21.35 10.27
N LEU A 730 18.40 -22.55 10.67
CA LEU A 730 17.51 -23.68 10.95
C LEU A 730 17.49 -23.97 12.45
N PRO A 731 16.40 -23.64 13.17
CA PRO A 731 16.23 -24.04 14.55
C PRO A 731 15.58 -25.43 14.65
N LEU A 732 16.27 -26.36 15.30
CA LEU A 732 15.73 -27.69 15.63
C LEU A 732 15.48 -27.76 17.14
N ASP A 733 14.28 -28.12 17.60
CA ASP A 733 13.97 -28.41 19.00
C ASP A 733 13.96 -29.93 19.18
N LEU A 734 14.89 -30.45 19.97
CA LEU A 734 15.18 -31.89 20.07
C LEU A 734 14.53 -32.55 21.31
N GLY A 735 13.79 -31.78 22.14
CA GLY A 735 13.33 -32.26 23.45
C GLY A 735 14.49 -32.45 24.45
N PRO A 736 14.27 -33.08 25.63
CA PRO A 736 15.32 -33.30 26.61
C PRO A 736 16.38 -34.27 26.06
N VAL A 737 17.49 -33.72 25.60
CA VAL A 737 18.65 -34.48 25.10
C VAL A 737 19.50 -34.89 26.30
N ALA A 738 19.62 -36.20 26.56
CA ALA A 738 20.39 -36.70 27.70
C ALA A 738 21.91 -36.66 27.46
N GLU A 739 22.38 -36.72 26.20
CA GLU A 739 23.81 -36.64 25.89
C GLU A 739 24.03 -36.26 24.41
N VAL A 740 25.02 -35.39 24.15
CA VAL A 740 25.49 -35.05 22.80
C VAL A 740 26.96 -35.45 22.71
N THR A 741 27.25 -36.57 22.05
CA THR A 741 28.63 -37.02 21.81
C THR A 741 29.16 -36.48 20.49
N VAL A 742 30.18 -35.63 20.55
CA VAL A 742 30.98 -35.22 19.39
C VAL A 742 32.26 -36.06 19.39
N GLY A 743 32.55 -36.74 18.27
CA GLY A 743 33.63 -37.73 18.21
C GLY A 743 35.02 -37.16 18.51
N GLY A 744 35.60 -37.59 19.63
CA GLY A 744 36.98 -37.40 20.07
C GLY A 744 37.18 -38.17 21.37
N ALA A 745 38.29 -38.88 21.54
CA ALA A 745 38.50 -39.83 22.63
C ALA A 745 38.35 -39.20 24.04
N ALA A 746 37.95 -40.06 24.98
CA ALA A 746 37.64 -39.79 26.38
C ALA A 746 38.52 -38.71 27.05
N GLY A 747 37.85 -37.67 27.53
CA GLY A 747 38.37 -36.66 28.45
C GLY A 747 37.22 -35.74 28.82
N GLU A 748 36.88 -35.67 30.11
CA GLU A 748 35.77 -34.90 30.66
C GLU A 748 35.79 -33.44 30.16
N ALA A 749 34.85 -33.09 29.31
CA ALA A 749 34.54 -31.71 28.96
C ALA A 749 33.03 -31.50 29.08
N SER A 750 32.57 -31.21 30.30
CA SER A 750 31.28 -30.54 30.48
C SER A 750 31.44 -29.11 29.96
N ALA A 751 30.94 -28.80 28.76
CA ALA A 751 30.96 -27.42 28.26
C ALA A 751 29.71 -27.07 27.47
N ARG A 752 29.02 -26.03 27.96
CA ARG A 752 27.98 -25.27 27.27
C ARG A 752 28.64 -24.56 26.07
N SER A 753 28.11 -24.79 24.87
CA SER A 753 28.54 -24.24 23.56
C SER A 753 29.94 -24.64 23.09
N ALA A 754 30.02 -25.35 21.96
CA ALA A 754 31.26 -25.58 21.23
C ALA A 754 31.16 -24.92 19.84
N THR A 755 32.21 -24.21 19.44
CA THR A 755 32.35 -23.59 18.11
C THR A 755 33.41 -24.35 17.34
N LEU A 756 33.05 -24.95 16.20
CA LEU A 756 34.00 -25.61 15.29
C LEU A 756 34.28 -24.68 14.10
N THR A 757 35.51 -24.19 14.01
CA THR A 757 36.01 -23.41 12.87
C THR A 757 36.93 -24.33 12.06
N ALA A 758 36.62 -24.60 10.80
CA ALA A 758 37.41 -25.52 9.98
C ALA A 758 38.77 -24.91 9.60
N VAL A 759 39.86 -25.40 10.16
CA VAL A 759 41.02 -26.03 9.48
C VAL A 759 41.83 -26.74 10.57
N GLU A 760 41.90 -28.07 10.52
CA GLU A 760 42.97 -28.97 10.99
C GLU A 760 42.40 -30.30 11.49
N ALA A 761 42.57 -31.35 10.70
CA ALA A 761 42.76 -32.72 11.19
C ALA A 761 43.23 -33.62 10.03
N GLU A 762 44.50 -33.51 9.68
CA GLU A 762 45.22 -34.65 9.12
C GLU A 762 45.26 -35.76 10.17
N LYS A 763 44.53 -36.86 9.95
CA LYS A 763 44.97 -38.25 10.17
C LYS A 763 43.80 -39.23 10.03
N GLY A 764 43.64 -39.72 8.80
CA GLY A 764 43.44 -41.12 8.45
C GLY A 764 42.29 -41.90 9.11
N LEU A 765 41.18 -42.02 8.40
CA LEU A 765 40.27 -43.16 8.55
C LEU A 765 40.60 -44.22 7.48
N ARG A 766 41.00 -45.41 7.93
CA ARG A 766 41.33 -46.57 7.10
C ARG A 766 40.03 -47.37 6.86
N ILE A 767 39.63 -47.56 5.61
CA ILE A 767 38.53 -48.46 5.23
C ILE A 767 39.13 -49.75 4.66
N VAL A 768 38.84 -50.89 5.29
CA VAL A 768 39.11 -52.23 4.72
C VAL A 768 37.82 -52.73 4.08
N ASN A 769 37.83 -52.95 2.76
CA ASN A 769 36.72 -53.59 2.06
C ASN A 769 37.12 -55.00 1.61
N ARG A 770 36.47 -56.02 2.16
CA ARG A 770 36.55 -57.39 1.63
C ARG A 770 35.68 -57.52 0.39
N ARG A 771 36.17 -57.01 -0.75
CA ARG A 771 36.10 -57.58 -2.11
C ARG A 771 36.34 -56.46 -3.13
N ARG A 772 37.51 -56.55 -3.76
CA ARG A 772 37.91 -55.91 -5.03
C ARG A 772 38.30 -54.43 -4.94
N GLY A 773 39.61 -54.21 -5.01
CA GLY A 773 40.23 -52.90 -5.04
C GLY A 773 40.40 -52.35 -6.46
N LEU A 774 40.46 -51.02 -6.53
CA LEU A 774 41.43 -50.21 -7.27
C LEU A 774 41.12 -48.75 -6.92
N GLY A 775 42.15 -48.02 -6.48
CA GLY A 775 42.04 -46.64 -6.05
C GLY A 775 42.28 -45.65 -7.18
N LEU A 776 42.01 -44.37 -6.90
CA LEU A 776 42.78 -43.24 -7.39
C LEU A 776 42.43 -41.98 -6.56
N ALA A 777 43.47 -41.28 -6.13
CA ALA A 777 43.40 -40.03 -5.39
C ALA A 777 43.27 -38.83 -6.35
N TRP A 778 42.71 -37.72 -5.87
CA TRP A 778 42.79 -36.42 -6.54
C TRP A 778 43.13 -35.29 -5.56
N ARG A 779 43.98 -34.36 -6.02
CA ARG A 779 44.42 -33.12 -5.36
C ARG A 779 43.49 -31.96 -5.71
N ALA A 780 43.34 -31.05 -4.76
CA ALA A 780 42.53 -29.83 -4.83
C ALA A 780 43.15 -28.69 -5.64
N ALA A 781 42.30 -27.78 -6.13
CA ALA A 781 42.56 -26.35 -6.32
C ALA A 781 41.17 -25.65 -6.26
N GLY A 782 40.81 -24.99 -5.16
CA GLY A 782 40.94 -23.53 -4.95
C GLY A 782 39.53 -22.90 -4.95
N GLU A 783 38.88 -22.80 -3.78
CA GLU A 783 38.66 -21.58 -2.95
C GLU A 783 37.52 -20.65 -3.39
N ILE A 784 36.31 -20.76 -2.78
CA ILE A 784 35.35 -19.67 -2.44
C ILE A 784 34.37 -20.10 -1.30
N ILE A 785 34.80 -20.21 -0.04
CA ILE A 785 33.92 -20.19 1.16
C ILE A 785 34.66 -19.47 2.28
N ARG A 786 33.99 -18.58 3.04
CA ARG A 786 34.62 -17.92 4.21
C ARG A 786 34.18 -18.42 5.59
N GLU A 787 32.93 -18.82 5.82
CA GLU A 787 32.51 -19.35 7.15
C GLU A 787 31.24 -20.21 7.08
N VAL A 788 31.26 -21.36 7.78
CA VAL A 788 30.09 -22.17 8.14
C VAL A 788 30.13 -22.37 9.65
N ARG A 789 29.07 -22.03 10.37
CA ARG A 789 29.03 -22.10 11.84
C ARG A 789 27.83 -22.93 12.30
N LEU A 790 28.12 -23.96 13.11
CA LEU A 790 27.12 -24.76 13.82
C LEU A 790 27.14 -24.32 15.29
N GLU A 791 26.02 -23.84 15.81
CA GLU A 791 25.86 -23.44 17.21
C GLU A 791 24.88 -24.38 17.91
N VAL A 792 25.34 -25.02 18.98
CA VAL A 792 24.55 -25.95 19.80
C VAL A 792 24.26 -25.29 21.15
N ASP A 793 22.99 -25.02 21.44
CA ASP A 793 22.56 -24.53 22.76
C ASP A 793 21.97 -25.68 23.59
N ALA A 794 22.86 -26.30 24.38
CA ALA A 794 22.52 -27.42 25.25
C ALA A 794 21.55 -27.05 26.38
N SER A 795 21.33 -25.76 26.69
CA SER A 795 20.42 -25.34 27.76
C SER A 795 18.94 -25.33 27.35
N ALA A 796 18.66 -25.35 26.05
CA ALA A 796 17.32 -25.22 25.48
C ALA A 796 16.95 -26.36 24.50
N GLY A 797 17.77 -27.41 24.37
CA GLY A 797 17.51 -28.51 23.43
C GLY A 797 17.54 -28.08 21.95
N ARG A 798 18.18 -26.95 21.62
CA ARG A 798 18.16 -26.38 20.26
C ARG A 798 19.49 -26.47 19.52
N LEU A 799 19.41 -26.80 18.24
CA LEU A 799 20.55 -26.80 17.31
C LEU A 799 20.33 -25.79 16.20
N THR A 800 21.34 -24.97 15.91
CA THR A 800 21.27 -23.88 14.91
C THR A 800 22.45 -23.96 13.93
N LEU A 801 22.16 -24.01 12.62
CA LEU A 801 23.16 -24.01 11.54
C LEU A 801 23.12 -22.67 10.77
N ARG A 802 24.29 -22.06 10.51
CA ARG A 802 24.48 -20.80 9.74
C ARG A 802 25.56 -20.93 8.64
N ILE A 803 25.33 -20.36 7.44
CA ILE A 803 26.21 -20.44 6.25
C ILE A 803 26.27 -19.09 5.49
N ARG A 804 27.42 -18.67 4.91
CA ARG A 804 27.61 -17.37 4.19
C ARG A 804 28.62 -17.38 2.98
N THR A 805 28.30 -16.82 1.77
CA THR A 805 29.17 -16.76 0.52
C THR A 805 28.90 -15.60 -0.51
N ARG A 806 29.72 -15.42 -1.62
CA ARG A 806 29.62 -14.42 -2.77
C ARG A 806 30.18 -14.92 -4.18
N PRO A 807 29.70 -14.47 -5.39
CA PRO A 807 30.19 -14.90 -6.76
C PRO A 807 30.50 -13.83 -7.88
N GLU A 808 31.05 -14.24 -9.06
CA GLU A 808 31.36 -13.48 -10.34
C GLU A 808 30.72 -14.11 -11.64
N ILE A 809 30.55 -13.34 -12.75
CA ILE A 809 29.53 -13.44 -13.86
C ILE A 809 29.99 -13.96 -15.26
N LEU A 810 29.09 -14.54 -16.09
CA LEU A 810 29.09 -14.53 -17.60
C LEU A 810 27.67 -14.50 -18.27
N THR A 811 27.60 -14.05 -19.55
CA THR A 811 26.55 -13.33 -20.35
C THR A 811 25.43 -14.12 -21.14
N PRO A 812 24.43 -13.45 -21.81
CA PRO A 812 23.01 -13.90 -21.95
C PRO A 812 22.41 -14.14 -23.37
N GLY A 813 21.26 -14.83 -23.44
CA GLY A 813 20.33 -14.78 -24.60
C GLY A 813 19.07 -15.68 -24.50
N ALA A 814 17.90 -15.16 -24.92
CA ALA A 814 16.61 -15.83 -25.14
C ALA A 814 15.74 -16.23 -23.91
N GLY A 815 14.92 -15.29 -23.40
CA GLY A 815 13.95 -15.59 -22.33
C GLY A 815 12.74 -14.66 -22.25
N ARG A 816 12.39 -13.97 -23.34
CA ARG A 816 11.56 -12.75 -23.31
C ARG A 816 10.03 -12.94 -23.46
N ARG A 817 9.51 -14.18 -23.52
CA ARG A 817 8.08 -14.43 -23.86
C ARG A 817 7.26 -15.19 -22.79
N PHE A 818 7.85 -15.60 -21.67
CA PHE A 818 7.16 -16.38 -20.61
C PHE A 818 6.83 -15.55 -19.35
N CYS A 819 7.44 -14.36 -19.20
CA CYS A 819 7.40 -13.61 -17.94
C CYS A 819 6.12 -12.80 -17.69
N GLN A 820 5.31 -12.54 -18.71
CA GLN A 820 4.08 -11.73 -18.60
C GLN A 820 2.94 -12.44 -17.84
N PHE A 821 3.12 -13.72 -17.51
CA PHE A 821 2.13 -14.56 -16.84
C PHE A 821 2.32 -14.62 -15.30
N MET A 822 3.55 -14.51 -14.78
CA MET A 822 3.80 -14.57 -13.32
C MET A 822 3.64 -13.22 -12.60
N GLU A 823 3.69 -12.09 -13.32
CA GLU A 823 3.27 -10.77 -12.82
C GLU A 823 1.76 -10.70 -12.44
N VAL A 824 0.98 -11.74 -12.73
CA VAL A 824 -0.47 -11.82 -12.42
C VAL A 824 -0.74 -12.21 -10.96
N LEU A 825 0.19 -12.91 -10.29
CA LEU A 825 -0.12 -13.69 -9.07
C LEU A 825 0.58 -13.23 -7.78
N THR A 826 1.63 -12.40 -7.88
CA THR A 826 2.25 -11.69 -6.76
C THR A 826 1.81 -10.24 -6.79
#